data_AF-A0A835NK41-F1
#
_entry.id   AF-A0A835NK41-F1
#
_cell.length_a   1.000
_cell.length_b   1.000
_cell.length_c   1.000
_cell.angle_alpha   90.00
_cell.angle_beta   90.00
_cell.angle_gamma   90.00
#
_symmetry.space_group_name_H-M   'P 1'
#
loop_
_entity.id
_entity.type
_entity.pdbx_description
1 polymer ?
#
loop_
_entity_poly.entity_id
_entity_poly.type
_entity_poly.pdbx_seq_one_letter_code
_entity_poly.pdbx_strand_id
1 'polypeptide(L)'
;MEGSEPGRGGMRRFTWEEIGQRNGRGPAGQERWLVIDRKVYDISHFCRRHPGGSRVISHYAGQDATDPFIAFHLDKALVRKYMNPLLIGELAPDQPSFEPSKNKKLVEDFRELRAAVEKMGLLQPNHAFFLLCLCHILVLDVAAWLIIWYFGASLVPFLFSAVLLGTVQAQAGWLQHDFGHLSVFSKSRWNHWVHKFVIGHLKGAPASWWNHLHFQHHAKPNCFRKDPDVNMHPLFFALGKTLSVELGVQKKKFMPYNHQHKYFFIIGPPALVPLYFQWYIFYFAVQRKQWVDLAWMLSFYIRFFLTYLPFLGVKGTLGLHLLVRFIESNWFVWVTQMNHIPMHIDYDKNVDWFSTQLQATCNVHQSLFNDWFSGHLNFQIEHHLFPTMPRHNYWKVAPLVKSLCAKHGIEYQCKPLLTAFADILFTWEEIGMRDGRGQGRQQWLVLDRKVYDVSQFSRTHPGGSRVISHYAGQDATDAFVAFHNDKSLVKKYLKSLLIGELAPDQPSFESNKKKSLLEDFRELRCTIEKMGLLRPNYFFFFLIFLHLLVLDAASWLVVWYFGISLVPFLAGMVFFTTAQIQMGWFQHDLGHCSVFRKPRWNRVLQMVVINLLKGMPASWWNHLHNQHHAKPNCFRKDPDLNMHPLLFSLGKTLSVEVCTITAFLGKQKKKFMPYNYQHKYLESTWFIWVSQMNHIPMDIDYDKNKDWVSTQLHATCNVNQSVFNDWFTGHLNFQIEHHLFPTMPRHNYWKVAPLVKSLCDKHGIEYKSKTLLTAFVDILHKYIPLWDWQNPCGTVLTSLTQNQKDFSGKNLAPAAGMRRFTWEEIGQRNGRGPAGQERWLVIHRKVYDISHFCRRHPGGSRLLVSHAGQDATEKLVKDFRELRATVERMGLLEPNQLFFFLLLAHILLLDAAAWLVLFYFGTSLLPFVFSLLLLTISQVQAAWLQHDLGHLSGASAKWWTLLHSQHHAKPNCFHKDPDIDMHPFLFTLGKKFSVELGIKKKKYMPYNHQHKYFFITLPPLLFPTYFHCHTFYIAYTKKFWVDLAWMLTFYIRFFYTYGSLLETKTLNSLISLHRMLESSWFVWVSQMNHIPMDIDYDKNLDWMSTQLQATCNVDQSLFNDWFTGHLNFQIEHHLFPSMPRHNYWKVAPLVKSLCAKHGIEYQCKPLLTAFADIVHSLKSSGELWHDAYLHK
;
A
#
# COMPACT_ATOMS: atom_id res chain seq x y z
N MET A 1 -15.87 84.85 15.82
CA MET A 1 -15.80 83.63 15.01
C MET A 1 -16.17 82.48 15.93
N GLU A 2 -17.42 82.06 15.82
CA GLU A 2 -18.06 80.93 16.50
C GLU A 2 -17.19 79.66 16.30
N GLY A 3 -16.91 78.82 17.29
CA GLY A 3 -17.87 78.26 18.23
C GLY A 3 -18.62 77.10 17.56
N SER A 4 -17.94 75.97 17.29
CA SER A 4 -18.63 74.72 16.97
C SER A 4 -18.32 73.68 18.05
N GLU A 5 -19.41 73.23 18.66
CA GLU A 5 -19.54 72.32 19.79
C GLU A 5 -18.83 70.96 19.57
N PRO A 6 -18.47 70.24 20.64
CA PRO A 6 -18.10 68.83 20.54
C PRO A 6 -19.31 68.02 20.06
N GLY A 7 -19.38 67.82 18.74
CA GLY A 7 -20.41 67.01 18.11
C GLY A 7 -20.48 65.64 18.76
N ARG A 8 -21.68 65.27 19.20
CA ARG A 8 -22.09 63.92 19.64
C ARG A 8 -21.30 62.86 18.88
N GLY A 9 -20.33 62.23 19.55
CA GLY A 9 -19.45 61.23 18.96
C GLY A 9 -20.28 60.11 18.34
N GLY A 10 -20.36 60.10 17.01
CA GLY A 10 -21.06 59.05 16.27
C GLY A 10 -20.46 57.70 16.62
N MET A 11 -21.33 56.72 16.86
CA MET A 11 -20.92 55.34 17.14
C MET A 11 -20.00 54.85 16.00
N ARG A 12 -18.80 54.37 16.35
CA ARG A 12 -17.80 53.93 15.36
C ARG A 12 -18.40 52.80 14.51
N ARG A 13 -18.18 52.89 13.18
CA ARG A 13 -18.72 51.93 12.21
C ARG A 13 -17.66 50.91 11.80
N PHE A 14 -18.02 49.64 11.74
CA PHE A 14 -17.13 48.53 11.45
C PHE A 14 -17.64 47.68 10.28
N THR A 15 -16.72 47.03 9.54
CA THR A 15 -17.04 46.05 8.50
C THR A 15 -16.89 44.62 9.00
N TRP A 16 -17.53 43.65 8.34
CA TRP A 16 -17.35 42.23 8.68
C TRP A 16 -15.91 41.75 8.49
N GLU A 17 -15.19 42.31 7.51
CA GLU A 17 -13.78 42.00 7.27
C GLU A 17 -12.89 42.45 8.43
N GLU A 18 -13.10 43.67 8.93
CA GLU A 18 -12.37 44.18 10.10
C GLU A 18 -12.62 43.31 11.34
N ILE A 19 -13.88 42.93 11.57
CA ILE A 19 -14.27 42.10 12.72
C ILE A 19 -13.67 40.70 12.61
N GLY A 20 -13.68 40.09 11.42
CA GLY A 20 -13.13 38.75 11.18
C GLY A 20 -11.63 38.65 11.50
N GLN A 21 -10.88 39.75 11.38
CA GLN A 21 -9.46 39.82 11.75
C GLN A 21 -9.25 39.88 13.28
N ARG A 22 -10.25 40.31 14.07
CA ARG A 22 -10.20 40.43 15.54
C ARG A 22 -10.70 39.16 16.24
N ASN A 23 -10.21 38.00 15.78
CA ASN A 23 -10.57 36.68 16.30
C ASN A 23 -9.60 36.18 17.41
N GLY A 24 -8.63 37.01 17.82
CA GLY A 24 -7.60 36.66 18.80
C GLY A 24 -6.45 35.79 18.27
N ARG A 25 -6.23 35.72 16.95
CA ARG A 25 -5.09 35.06 16.29
C ARG A 25 -4.41 36.01 15.28
N GLY A 26 -3.12 35.83 15.01
CA GLY A 26 -2.37 36.61 13.99
C GLY A 26 -1.73 37.92 14.51
N PRO A 27 -1.30 38.83 13.61
CA PRO A 27 -0.56 40.05 13.99
C PRO A 27 -1.37 41.05 14.84
N ALA A 28 -2.71 41.02 14.76
CA ALA A 28 -3.62 41.76 15.64
C ALA A 28 -3.86 41.07 17.01
N GLY A 29 -2.97 40.15 17.40
CA GLY A 29 -3.21 38.97 18.25
C GLY A 29 -3.61 39.14 19.72
N GLN A 30 -4.09 40.31 20.14
CA GLN A 30 -4.64 40.50 21.49
C GLN A 30 -6.14 40.81 21.51
N GLU A 31 -6.67 41.39 20.42
CA GLU A 31 -8.06 41.84 20.36
C GLU A 31 -9.03 40.71 19.99
N ARG A 32 -10.17 40.70 20.67
CA ARG A 32 -11.28 39.76 20.48
C ARG A 32 -12.58 40.54 20.42
N TRP A 33 -13.17 40.64 19.24
CA TRP A 33 -14.46 41.31 19.06
C TRP A 33 -15.55 40.31 18.72
N LEU A 34 -16.80 40.63 19.01
CA LEU A 34 -17.96 39.86 18.55
C LEU A 34 -19.13 40.78 18.22
N VAL A 35 -20.06 40.28 17.40
CA VAL A 35 -21.26 41.02 17.03
C VAL A 35 -22.48 40.41 17.72
N ILE A 36 -23.30 41.26 18.34
CA ILE A 36 -24.63 40.89 18.84
C ILE A 36 -25.60 41.96 18.39
N ASP A 37 -26.59 41.58 17.57
CA ASP A 37 -27.64 42.49 17.08
C ASP A 37 -27.06 43.76 16.44
N ARG A 38 -26.18 43.56 15.44
CA ARG A 38 -25.37 44.58 14.73
C ARG A 38 -24.37 45.39 15.57
N LYS A 39 -24.40 45.27 16.90
CA LYS A 39 -23.48 45.98 17.80
C LYS A 39 -22.19 45.20 17.97
N VAL A 40 -21.07 45.89 17.94
CA VAL A 40 -19.72 45.33 18.03
C VAL A 40 -19.19 45.52 19.45
N TYR A 41 -18.79 44.43 20.09
CA TYR A 41 -18.30 44.42 21.47
C TYR A 41 -16.86 43.94 21.55
N ASP A 42 -16.02 44.66 22.29
CA ASP A 42 -14.66 44.23 22.63
C ASP A 42 -14.67 43.39 23.92
N ILE A 43 -14.37 42.09 23.78
CA ILE A 43 -14.34 41.14 24.88
C ILE A 43 -12.92 40.77 25.33
N SER A 44 -11.89 41.45 24.82
CA SER A 44 -10.47 41.09 24.99
C SER A 44 -10.09 40.86 26.46
N HIS A 45 -10.51 41.78 27.34
CA HIS A 45 -10.28 41.69 28.78
C HIS A 45 -11.44 41.03 29.53
N PHE A 46 -12.67 41.16 29.03
CA PHE A 46 -13.86 40.65 29.71
C PHE A 46 -13.95 39.12 29.67
N CYS A 47 -13.40 38.46 28.66
CA CYS A 47 -13.47 37.00 28.54
C CYS A 47 -12.97 36.28 29.81
N ARG A 48 -11.92 36.78 30.48
CA ARG A 48 -11.38 36.20 31.74
C ARG A 48 -12.32 36.33 32.94
N ARG A 49 -13.25 37.29 32.90
CA ARG A 49 -14.25 37.58 33.94
C ARG A 49 -15.63 37.02 33.59
N HIS A 50 -15.80 36.48 32.40
CA HIS A 50 -17.08 35.93 31.97
C HIS A 50 -17.50 34.75 32.86
N PRO A 51 -18.72 34.73 33.43
CA PRO A 51 -19.16 33.67 34.34
C PRO A 51 -19.14 32.25 33.75
N GLY A 52 -19.38 32.11 32.44
CA GLY A 52 -19.26 30.82 31.72
C GLY A 52 -17.80 30.40 31.44
N GLY A 53 -16.83 31.21 31.83
CA GLY A 53 -15.40 31.02 31.56
C GLY A 53 -14.92 31.73 30.28
N SER A 54 -13.60 31.83 30.14
CA SER A 54 -12.97 32.58 29.05
C SER A 54 -13.06 31.95 27.68
N ARG A 55 -13.12 30.61 27.62
CA ARG A 55 -13.15 29.86 26.35
C ARG A 55 -14.47 30.01 25.61
N VAL A 56 -15.61 29.83 26.29
CA VAL A 56 -16.94 29.78 25.67
C VAL A 56 -17.27 31.04 24.88
N ILE A 57 -17.07 32.23 25.49
CA ILE A 57 -17.32 33.50 24.81
C ILE A 57 -16.30 33.77 23.69
N SER A 58 -15.05 33.32 23.88
CA SER A 58 -13.99 33.46 22.87
C SER A 58 -14.19 32.54 21.65
N HIS A 59 -15.08 31.55 21.72
CA HIS A 59 -15.37 30.70 20.55
C HIS A 59 -16.00 31.45 19.39
N TYR A 60 -16.65 32.59 19.67
CA TYR A 60 -17.30 33.47 18.69
C TYR A 60 -16.51 34.77 18.44
N ALA A 61 -15.24 34.85 18.86
CA ALA A 61 -14.41 36.00 18.52
C ALA A 61 -14.27 36.09 16.98
N GLY A 62 -14.57 37.26 16.43
CA GLY A 62 -14.63 37.55 15.00
C GLY A 62 -15.90 37.06 14.29
N GLN A 63 -16.95 36.66 15.01
CA GLN A 63 -18.19 36.10 14.45
C GLN A 63 -19.45 36.85 14.91
N ASP A 64 -20.56 36.64 14.18
CA ASP A 64 -21.91 36.91 14.71
C ASP A 64 -22.26 35.91 15.82
N ALA A 65 -22.46 36.42 17.04
CA ALA A 65 -22.77 35.66 18.24
C ALA A 65 -24.23 35.86 18.70
N THR A 66 -25.09 36.47 17.89
CA THR A 66 -26.46 36.84 18.28
C THR A 66 -27.30 35.63 18.75
N ASP A 67 -27.41 34.58 17.94
CA ASP A 67 -28.23 33.41 18.28
C ASP A 67 -27.70 32.62 19.49
N PRO A 68 -26.38 32.32 19.60
CA PRO A 68 -25.79 31.77 20.82
C PRO A 68 -26.04 32.66 22.04
N PHE A 69 -25.89 33.98 21.91
CA PHE A 69 -26.10 34.91 23.01
C PHE A 69 -27.53 34.81 23.56
N ILE A 70 -28.54 34.78 22.68
CA ILE A 70 -29.94 34.61 23.06
C ILE A 70 -30.18 33.20 23.63
N ALA A 71 -29.49 32.16 23.15
CA ALA A 71 -29.62 30.79 23.64
C ALA A 71 -29.19 30.64 25.12
N PHE A 72 -28.09 31.28 25.54
CA PHE A 72 -27.54 31.10 26.89
C PHE A 72 -27.99 32.13 27.94
N HIS A 73 -28.40 33.33 27.54
CA HIS A 73 -28.63 34.44 28.47
C HIS A 73 -30.12 34.70 28.72
N LEU A 74 -30.66 34.12 29.80
CA LEU A 74 -32.06 34.33 30.23
C LEU A 74 -32.31 35.76 30.74
N ASP A 75 -31.45 36.27 31.62
CA ASP A 75 -31.61 37.61 32.21
C ASP A 75 -30.93 38.68 31.35
N LYS A 76 -31.62 39.11 30.30
CA LYS A 76 -31.13 40.14 29.38
C LYS A 76 -30.87 41.48 30.09
N ALA A 77 -31.58 41.79 31.18
CA ALA A 77 -31.42 43.04 31.92
C ALA A 77 -30.11 43.05 32.72
N LEU A 78 -29.79 41.96 33.40
CA LEU A 78 -28.51 41.79 34.09
C LEU A 78 -27.34 41.82 33.10
N VAL A 79 -27.45 41.06 32.01
CA VAL A 79 -26.36 40.92 31.03
C VAL A 79 -26.07 42.25 30.33
N ARG A 80 -27.10 43.05 30.03
CA ARG A 80 -26.93 44.39 29.44
C ARG A 80 -26.05 45.31 30.27
N LYS A 81 -26.06 45.19 31.62
CA LYS A 81 -25.15 45.96 32.50
C LYS A 81 -23.68 45.65 32.24
N TYR A 82 -23.36 44.40 31.92
CA TYR A 82 -22.00 43.98 31.58
C TYR A 82 -21.63 44.29 30.13
N MET A 83 -22.60 44.36 29.22
CA MET A 83 -22.35 44.63 27.80
C MET A 83 -22.12 46.10 27.48
N ASN A 84 -22.81 47.02 28.18
CA ASN A 84 -22.71 48.45 27.89
C ASN A 84 -21.26 48.98 27.89
N PRO A 85 -20.38 48.62 28.85
CA PRO A 85 -18.99 49.06 28.84
C PRO A 85 -18.11 48.42 27.76
N LEU A 86 -18.59 47.33 27.12
CA LEU A 86 -17.85 46.59 26.09
C LEU A 86 -18.20 47.06 24.68
N LEU A 87 -19.24 47.88 24.52
CA LEU A 87 -19.72 48.36 23.24
C LEU A 87 -18.71 49.35 22.65
N ILE A 88 -18.13 49.00 21.50
CA ILE A 88 -17.15 49.85 20.79
C ILE A 88 -17.72 50.48 19.53
N GLY A 89 -18.83 49.93 19.01
CA GLY A 89 -19.62 50.58 17.97
C GLY A 89 -20.62 49.63 17.30
N GLU A 90 -20.90 49.84 16.02
CA GLU A 90 -21.90 49.08 15.26
C GLU A 90 -21.45 48.77 13.82
N LEU A 91 -22.10 47.79 13.18
CA LEU A 91 -21.87 47.48 11.77
C LEU A 91 -22.29 48.64 10.88
N ALA A 92 -21.45 48.97 9.89
CA ALA A 92 -21.75 50.02 8.91
C ALA A 92 -23.10 49.76 8.18
N PRO A 93 -23.87 50.80 7.79
CA PRO A 93 -25.21 50.63 7.23
C PRO A 93 -25.29 49.78 5.96
N ASP A 94 -24.21 49.78 5.17
CA ASP A 94 -24.03 48.97 3.95
C ASP A 94 -23.74 47.49 4.25
N GLN A 95 -23.34 47.16 5.49
CA GLN A 95 -23.05 45.80 5.90
C GLN A 95 -24.34 45.06 6.31
N PRO A 96 -24.50 43.78 5.92
CA PRO A 96 -25.65 42.99 6.30
C PRO A 96 -25.71 42.80 7.82
N SER A 97 -26.92 42.72 8.37
CA SER A 97 -27.17 42.56 9.82
C SER A 97 -26.73 41.21 10.38
N PHE A 98 -26.45 40.26 9.50
CA PHE A 98 -25.94 38.93 9.79
C PHE A 98 -24.64 38.74 9.01
N GLU A 99 -23.82 37.80 9.48
CA GLU A 99 -22.53 37.53 8.86
C GLU A 99 -22.70 37.03 7.41
N PRO A 100 -22.00 37.61 6.40
CA PRO A 100 -22.20 37.27 4.99
C PRO A 100 -21.96 35.79 4.63
N SER A 101 -21.16 35.08 5.44
CA SER A 101 -20.85 33.66 5.27
C SER A 101 -22.01 32.72 5.64
N LYS A 102 -23.06 33.21 6.32
CA LYS A 102 -24.14 32.41 6.88
C LYS A 102 -25.40 32.44 6.01
N ASN A 103 -26.19 31.36 6.08
CA ASN A 103 -27.46 31.27 5.34
C ASN A 103 -28.53 32.18 5.95
N LYS A 104 -28.74 33.35 5.35
CA LYS A 104 -29.71 34.36 5.78
C LYS A 104 -31.10 33.78 6.05
N LYS A 105 -31.66 33.07 5.06
CA LYS A 105 -33.06 32.61 5.09
C LYS A 105 -33.28 31.59 6.20
N LEU A 106 -32.30 30.70 6.41
CA LEU A 106 -32.34 29.72 7.49
C LEU A 106 -32.29 30.39 8.86
N VAL A 107 -31.43 31.40 9.04
CA VAL A 107 -31.30 32.14 10.30
C VAL A 107 -32.59 32.90 10.61
N GLU A 108 -33.20 33.55 9.63
CA GLU A 108 -34.48 34.25 9.78
C GLU A 108 -35.60 33.28 10.16
N ASP A 109 -35.76 32.17 9.41
CA ASP A 109 -36.77 31.15 9.70
C ASP A 109 -36.57 30.49 11.08
N PHE A 110 -35.32 30.30 11.52
CA PHE A 110 -35.04 29.79 12.87
C PHE A 110 -35.41 30.80 13.96
N ARG A 111 -35.18 32.10 13.74
CA ARG A 111 -35.60 33.16 14.67
C ARG A 111 -37.11 33.26 14.76
N GLU A 112 -37.83 33.10 13.65
CA GLU A 112 -39.29 32.99 13.63
C GLU A 112 -39.78 31.76 14.40
N LEU A 113 -39.16 30.59 14.17
CA LEU A 113 -39.46 29.38 14.93
C LEU A 113 -39.25 29.60 16.43
N ARG A 114 -38.16 30.25 16.83
CA ARG A 114 -37.89 30.57 18.24
C ARG A 114 -38.95 31.50 18.83
N ALA A 115 -39.36 32.54 18.11
CA ALA A 115 -40.44 33.43 18.54
C ALA A 115 -41.78 32.68 18.70
N ALA A 116 -42.07 31.72 17.81
CA ALA A 116 -43.24 30.85 17.94
C ALA A 116 -43.14 29.95 19.19
N VAL A 117 -41.99 29.34 19.45
CA VAL A 117 -41.72 28.52 20.64
C VAL A 117 -41.91 29.33 21.94
N GLU A 118 -41.43 30.58 21.96
CA GLU A 118 -41.65 31.51 23.07
C GLU A 118 -43.13 31.83 23.27
N LYS A 119 -43.86 32.14 22.19
CA LYS A 119 -45.31 32.42 22.21
C LYS A 119 -46.14 31.21 22.67
N MET A 120 -45.71 30.00 22.35
CA MET A 120 -46.35 28.74 22.78
C MET A 120 -46.08 28.40 24.25
N GLY A 121 -45.24 29.17 24.95
CA GLY A 121 -44.90 28.92 26.35
C GLY A 121 -44.03 27.67 26.57
N LEU A 122 -43.41 27.12 25.52
CA LEU A 122 -42.63 25.87 25.63
C LEU A 122 -41.31 26.05 26.41
N LEU A 123 -40.86 27.29 26.62
CA LEU A 123 -39.74 27.59 27.51
C LEU A 123 -40.13 27.65 28.99
N GLN A 124 -41.42 27.54 29.33
CA GLN A 124 -41.87 27.60 30.72
C GLN A 124 -41.80 26.22 31.40
N PRO A 125 -41.25 26.12 32.62
CA PRO A 125 -41.10 24.87 33.33
C PRO A 125 -42.39 24.43 34.04
N ASN A 126 -42.65 23.12 34.05
CA ASN A 126 -43.59 22.50 34.96
C ASN A 126 -42.85 22.06 36.23
N HIS A 127 -42.98 22.82 37.32
CA HIS A 127 -42.29 22.52 38.58
C HIS A 127 -42.72 21.18 39.20
N ALA A 128 -43.97 20.75 39.02
CA ALA A 128 -44.45 19.48 39.55
C ALA A 128 -43.72 18.30 38.90
N PHE A 129 -43.45 18.37 37.59
CA PHE A 129 -42.66 17.36 36.88
C PHE A 129 -41.25 17.21 37.47
N PHE A 130 -40.55 18.31 37.72
CA PHE A 130 -39.19 18.26 38.29
C PHE A 130 -39.19 17.83 39.76
N LEU A 131 -40.21 18.22 40.53
CA LEU A 131 -40.41 17.76 41.90
C LEU A 131 -40.61 16.24 41.93
N LEU A 132 -41.46 15.69 41.05
CA LEU A 132 -41.68 14.24 40.95
C LEU A 132 -40.41 13.51 40.53
N CYS A 133 -39.59 14.08 39.65
CA CYS A 133 -38.28 13.52 39.31
C CYS A 133 -37.36 13.46 40.55
N LEU A 134 -37.34 14.51 41.37
CA LEU A 134 -36.55 14.53 42.61
C LEU A 134 -37.09 13.50 43.63
N CYS A 135 -38.40 13.43 43.83
CA CYS A 135 -39.02 12.44 44.71
C CYS A 135 -38.70 11.01 44.26
N HIS A 136 -38.78 10.72 42.96
CA HIS A 136 -38.40 9.43 42.39
C HIS A 136 -36.95 9.04 42.73
N ILE A 137 -36.01 9.97 42.58
CA ILE A 137 -34.59 9.75 42.96
C ILE A 137 -34.46 9.43 44.45
N LEU A 138 -35.11 10.21 45.32
CA LEU A 138 -35.02 10.02 46.78
C LEU A 138 -35.68 8.71 47.23
N VAL A 139 -36.81 8.33 46.64
CA VAL A 139 -37.50 7.06 46.94
C VAL A 139 -36.62 5.87 46.57
N LEU A 140 -35.96 5.89 45.40
CA LEU A 140 -35.05 4.83 45.00
C LEU A 140 -33.80 4.75 45.89
N ASP A 141 -33.25 5.89 46.34
CA ASP A 141 -32.10 5.95 47.25
C ASP A 141 -32.46 5.32 48.62
N VAL A 142 -33.62 5.68 49.17
CA VAL A 142 -34.14 5.09 50.42
C VAL A 142 -34.47 3.61 50.24
N ALA A 143 -35.06 3.21 49.12
CA ALA A 143 -35.37 1.80 48.86
C ALA A 143 -34.11 0.93 48.79
N ALA A 144 -33.04 1.40 48.15
CA ALA A 144 -31.77 0.69 48.10
C ALA A 144 -31.17 0.46 49.49
N TRP A 145 -31.29 1.47 50.38
CA TRP A 145 -30.88 1.36 51.76
C TRP A 145 -31.74 0.38 52.57
N LEU A 146 -33.08 0.50 52.47
CA LEU A 146 -34.02 -0.38 53.15
C LEU A 146 -33.83 -1.86 52.76
N ILE A 147 -33.46 -2.14 51.51
CA ILE A 147 -33.21 -3.51 51.04
C ILE A 147 -32.01 -4.13 51.73
N ILE A 148 -30.89 -3.39 51.85
CA ILE A 148 -29.71 -3.88 52.56
C ILE A 148 -29.99 -3.99 54.06
N TRP A 149 -30.73 -3.03 54.62
CA TRP A 149 -31.10 -3.03 56.04
C TRP A 149 -31.99 -4.22 56.41
N TYR A 150 -33.03 -4.51 55.62
CA TYR A 150 -34.03 -5.54 55.93
C TYR A 150 -33.60 -6.96 55.48
N PHE A 151 -33.07 -7.10 54.25
CA PHE A 151 -32.70 -8.41 53.69
C PHE A 151 -31.23 -8.79 53.91
N GLY A 152 -30.44 -7.90 54.52
CA GLY A 152 -29.03 -8.10 54.80
C GLY A 152 -28.11 -7.94 53.57
N ALA A 153 -26.81 -8.17 53.78
CA ALA A 153 -25.76 -7.90 52.80
C ALA A 153 -25.41 -9.08 51.87
N SER A 154 -26.33 -10.02 51.66
CA SER A 154 -26.10 -11.13 50.73
C SER A 154 -26.00 -10.63 49.28
N LEU A 155 -25.50 -11.47 48.37
CA LEU A 155 -25.19 -11.05 47.00
C LEU A 155 -26.40 -10.45 46.27
N VAL A 156 -27.60 -11.00 46.47
CA VAL A 156 -28.82 -10.55 45.75
C VAL A 156 -29.28 -9.15 46.20
N PRO A 157 -29.54 -8.87 47.50
CA PRO A 157 -29.80 -7.51 48.00
C PRO A 157 -28.70 -6.51 47.62
N PHE A 158 -27.43 -6.92 47.69
CA PHE A 158 -26.31 -6.07 47.32
C PHE A 158 -26.37 -5.65 45.83
N LEU A 159 -26.55 -6.60 44.91
CA LEU A 159 -26.64 -6.31 43.48
C LEU A 159 -27.89 -5.48 43.15
N PHE A 160 -29.03 -5.80 43.79
CA PHE A 160 -30.27 -5.06 43.56
C PHE A 160 -30.15 -3.60 44.03
N SER A 161 -29.60 -3.38 45.23
CA SER A 161 -29.31 -2.04 45.73
C SER A 161 -28.30 -1.30 44.84
N ALA A 162 -27.30 -2.00 44.27
CA ALA A 162 -26.38 -1.39 43.32
C ALA A 162 -27.09 -0.92 42.03
N VAL A 163 -28.05 -1.68 41.50
CA VAL A 163 -28.85 -1.28 40.33
C VAL A 163 -29.77 -0.11 40.65
N LEU A 164 -30.44 -0.12 41.81
CA LEU A 164 -31.26 1.00 42.27
C LEU A 164 -30.41 2.28 42.43
N LEU A 165 -29.28 2.19 43.12
CA LEU A 165 -28.36 3.32 43.29
C LEU A 165 -27.75 3.76 41.95
N GLY A 166 -27.45 2.85 41.04
CA GLY A 166 -27.03 3.18 39.67
C GLY A 166 -28.10 3.99 38.93
N THR A 167 -29.37 3.60 39.08
CA THR A 167 -30.53 4.34 38.55
C THR A 167 -30.67 5.71 39.21
N VAL A 168 -30.51 5.81 40.54
CA VAL A 168 -30.48 7.08 41.29
C VAL A 168 -29.41 8.01 40.71
N GLN A 169 -28.19 7.51 40.51
CA GLN A 169 -27.08 8.31 39.98
C GLN A 169 -27.32 8.76 38.53
N ALA A 170 -27.87 7.89 37.66
CA ALA A 170 -28.23 8.25 36.29
C ALA A 170 -29.32 9.33 36.26
N GLN A 171 -30.43 9.11 36.98
CA GLN A 171 -31.57 10.03 37.03
C GLN A 171 -31.21 11.38 37.69
N ALA A 172 -30.38 11.37 38.75
CA ALA A 172 -29.81 12.59 39.32
C ALA A 172 -28.91 13.33 38.32
N GLY A 173 -28.22 12.60 37.43
CA GLY A 173 -27.46 13.17 36.31
C GLY A 173 -28.32 13.93 35.31
N TRP A 174 -29.53 13.44 35.03
CA TRP A 174 -30.48 14.13 34.15
C TRP A 174 -31.14 15.33 34.83
N LEU A 175 -31.53 15.18 36.10
CA LEU A 175 -32.15 16.28 36.84
C LEU A 175 -31.16 17.42 37.12
N GLN A 176 -29.90 17.12 37.46
CA GLN A 176 -28.89 18.18 37.63
C GLN A 176 -28.63 18.92 36.31
N HIS A 177 -28.72 18.22 35.19
CA HIS A 177 -28.52 18.81 33.87
C HIS A 177 -29.61 19.86 33.59
N ASP A 178 -30.88 19.59 33.90
CA ASP A 178 -31.97 20.56 33.78
C ASP A 178 -31.71 21.85 34.60
N PHE A 179 -31.27 21.70 35.86
CA PHE A 179 -30.91 22.84 36.71
C PHE A 179 -29.67 23.57 36.22
N GLY A 180 -28.66 22.85 35.74
CA GLY A 180 -27.44 23.42 35.20
C GLY A 180 -27.67 24.23 33.93
N HIS A 181 -28.70 23.87 33.15
CA HIS A 181 -29.21 24.64 32.00
C HIS A 181 -30.09 25.83 32.37
N LEU A 182 -30.33 26.07 33.66
CA LEU A 182 -31.21 27.12 34.16
C LEU A 182 -32.66 26.97 33.68
N SER A 183 -33.09 25.76 33.33
CA SER A 183 -34.38 25.50 32.70
C SER A 183 -35.55 25.37 33.69
N VAL A 184 -35.29 25.24 35.00
CA VAL A 184 -36.34 24.85 35.97
C VAL A 184 -36.96 26.04 36.70
N PHE A 185 -36.17 27.04 37.08
CA PHE A 185 -36.68 28.24 37.76
C PHE A 185 -36.47 29.50 36.93
N SER A 186 -37.40 30.46 37.04
CA SER A 186 -37.28 31.77 36.39
C SER A 186 -36.11 32.60 36.90
N LYS A 187 -35.75 32.47 38.19
CA LYS A 187 -34.57 33.12 38.78
C LYS A 187 -33.39 32.16 38.79
N SER A 188 -32.32 32.50 38.06
CA SER A 188 -31.08 31.71 37.95
C SER A 188 -30.47 31.32 39.30
N ARG A 189 -30.60 32.16 40.33
CA ARG A 189 -30.13 31.87 41.69
C ARG A 189 -30.65 30.55 42.26
N TRP A 190 -31.92 30.22 42.01
CA TRP A 190 -32.55 29.00 42.53
C TRP A 190 -32.10 27.78 41.76
N ASN A 191 -31.94 27.89 40.43
CA ASN A 191 -31.33 26.85 39.62
C ASN A 191 -29.93 26.51 40.14
N HIS A 192 -29.07 27.50 40.39
CA HIS A 192 -27.71 27.24 40.90
C HIS A 192 -27.69 26.57 42.29
N TRP A 193 -28.58 26.98 43.20
CA TRP A 193 -28.65 26.37 44.53
C TRP A 193 -29.08 24.90 44.47
N VAL A 194 -30.16 24.61 43.74
CA VAL A 194 -30.65 23.24 43.59
C VAL A 194 -29.69 22.40 42.73
N HIS A 195 -29.06 22.99 41.72
CA HIS A 195 -28.01 22.35 40.95
C HIS A 195 -26.87 21.85 41.84
N LYS A 196 -26.32 22.72 42.71
CA LYS A 196 -25.29 22.36 43.70
C LYS A 196 -25.74 21.25 44.64
N PHE A 197 -27.00 21.25 45.07
CA PHE A 197 -27.55 20.16 45.87
C PHE A 197 -27.60 18.85 45.08
N VAL A 198 -28.19 18.83 43.88
CA VAL A 198 -28.38 17.58 43.12
C VAL A 198 -27.05 17.00 42.63
N ILE A 199 -26.18 17.80 41.99
CA ILE A 199 -24.88 17.29 41.51
C ILE A 199 -23.87 17.11 42.65
N GLY A 200 -23.90 18.00 43.66
CA GLY A 200 -22.95 17.95 44.76
C GLY A 200 -23.33 16.93 45.83
N HIS A 201 -24.49 17.09 46.48
CA HIS A 201 -24.93 16.26 47.60
C HIS A 201 -25.42 14.87 47.19
N LEU A 202 -26.13 14.74 46.05
CA LEU A 202 -26.71 13.46 45.63
C LEU A 202 -25.79 12.66 44.69
N LYS A 203 -24.89 13.34 43.96
CA LYS A 203 -24.02 12.70 42.96
C LYS A 203 -22.52 12.82 43.27
N GLY A 204 -22.10 13.76 44.11
CA GLY A 204 -20.70 13.91 44.50
C GLY A 204 -19.81 14.54 43.43
N ALA A 205 -20.30 15.55 42.69
CA ALA A 205 -19.51 16.31 41.71
C ALA A 205 -19.78 17.85 41.78
N PRO A 206 -18.83 18.72 41.37
CA PRO A 206 -18.98 20.17 41.39
C PRO A 206 -19.94 20.70 40.31
N ALA A 207 -20.89 21.56 40.68
CA ALA A 207 -21.79 22.23 39.74
C ALA A 207 -21.02 23.15 38.77
N SER A 208 -20.05 23.90 39.29
CA SER A 208 -19.22 24.81 38.48
C SER A 208 -18.36 24.08 37.45
N TRP A 209 -17.89 22.86 37.76
CA TRP A 209 -17.17 22.00 36.83
C TRP A 209 -18.05 21.63 35.63
N TRP A 210 -19.25 21.13 35.93
CA TRP A 210 -20.20 20.73 34.91
C TRP A 210 -20.59 21.92 34.03
N ASN A 211 -20.98 23.06 34.62
CA ASN A 211 -21.32 24.26 33.85
C ASN A 211 -20.16 24.73 32.96
N HIS A 212 -18.93 24.72 33.47
CA HIS A 212 -17.77 25.18 32.72
C HIS A 212 -17.53 24.37 31.45
N LEU A 213 -17.64 23.03 31.52
CA LEU A 213 -17.45 22.17 30.36
C LEU A 213 -18.67 22.19 29.45
N HIS A 214 -19.85 22.01 30.03
CA HIS A 214 -21.09 21.79 29.28
C HIS A 214 -21.51 23.01 28.46
N PHE A 215 -21.29 24.23 28.96
CA PHE A 215 -21.53 25.44 28.17
C PHE A 215 -20.59 25.57 26.96
N GLN A 216 -19.35 25.07 27.05
CA GLN A 216 -18.44 25.03 25.89
C GLN A 216 -18.93 24.02 24.85
N HIS A 217 -19.37 22.84 25.31
CA HIS A 217 -19.96 21.81 24.45
C HIS A 217 -21.18 22.35 23.68
N HIS A 218 -22.15 22.98 24.35
CA HIS A 218 -23.32 23.56 23.67
C HIS A 218 -22.99 24.71 22.71
N ALA A 219 -21.96 25.49 23.01
CA ALA A 219 -21.59 26.61 22.15
C ALA A 219 -21.07 26.10 20.79
N LYS A 220 -20.20 25.09 20.80
CA LYS A 220 -19.59 24.55 19.58
C LYS A 220 -19.42 23.03 19.72
N PRO A 221 -20.50 22.23 19.65
CA PRO A 221 -20.42 20.78 19.82
C PRO A 221 -19.66 20.14 18.67
N ASN A 222 -18.99 19.02 18.93
CA ASN A 222 -18.15 18.28 17.98
C ASN A 222 -17.07 19.11 17.25
N CYS A 223 -16.78 20.32 17.76
CA CYS A 223 -15.75 21.19 17.21
C CYS A 223 -14.42 20.95 17.90
N PHE A 224 -13.45 20.38 17.18
CA PHE A 224 -12.14 20.08 17.72
C PHE A 224 -11.45 21.33 18.31
N ARG A 225 -10.88 21.19 19.52
CA ARG A 225 -10.30 22.25 20.39
C ARG A 225 -11.28 23.26 20.99
N LYS A 226 -12.57 23.23 20.64
CA LYS A 226 -13.60 24.08 21.26
C LYS A 226 -14.50 23.25 22.19
N ASP A 227 -14.93 22.08 21.72
CA ASP A 227 -15.70 21.12 22.52
C ASP A 227 -14.78 20.32 23.46
N PRO A 228 -14.96 20.41 24.79
CA PRO A 228 -14.21 19.58 25.73
C PRO A 228 -14.56 18.08 25.64
N ASP A 229 -15.75 17.72 25.19
CA ASP A 229 -16.25 16.33 25.25
C ASP A 229 -15.56 15.43 24.22
N VAL A 230 -15.12 15.98 23.10
CA VAL A 230 -14.34 15.25 22.08
C VAL A 230 -12.82 15.30 22.33
N ASN A 231 -12.37 16.04 23.35
CA ASN A 231 -10.95 16.29 23.61
C ASN A 231 -10.36 15.31 24.65
N MET A 232 -10.43 14.01 24.35
CA MET A 232 -10.00 12.94 25.26
C MET A 232 -8.52 12.51 25.11
N HIS A 233 -7.79 13.09 24.14
CA HIS A 233 -6.36 12.84 23.93
C HIS A 233 -5.51 13.60 24.97
N PRO A 234 -4.41 13.03 25.51
CA PRO A 234 -3.79 11.73 25.17
C PRO A 234 -4.30 10.52 25.96
N LEU A 235 -5.22 10.72 26.91
CA LEU A 235 -5.48 9.75 27.97
C LEU A 235 -6.34 8.55 27.52
N PHE A 236 -7.36 8.76 26.69
CA PHE A 236 -8.31 7.69 26.36
C PHE A 236 -8.47 7.46 24.86
N PHE A 237 -8.95 8.47 24.12
CA PHE A 237 -9.40 8.29 22.74
C PHE A 237 -8.96 9.43 21.82
N ALA A 238 -8.79 9.11 20.53
CA ALA A 238 -8.64 10.07 19.45
C ALA A 238 -9.95 10.10 18.65
N LEU A 239 -10.84 11.01 19.03
CA LEU A 239 -12.18 11.12 18.44
C LEU A 239 -12.15 12.02 17.18
N GLY A 240 -12.81 11.57 16.11
CA GLY A 240 -12.86 12.25 14.82
C GLY A 240 -11.70 11.95 13.86
N LYS A 241 -11.98 12.05 12.55
CA LYS A 241 -11.00 11.79 11.47
C LYS A 241 -9.86 12.80 11.51
N THR A 242 -10.17 14.09 11.67
CA THR A 242 -9.19 15.19 11.67
C THR A 242 -8.11 15.03 12.74
N LEU A 243 -8.51 14.81 14.00
CA LEU A 243 -7.57 14.59 15.11
C LEU A 243 -6.73 13.32 14.90
N SER A 244 -7.35 12.23 14.46
CA SER A 244 -6.65 10.96 14.21
C SER A 244 -5.53 11.12 13.16
N VAL A 245 -5.79 11.89 12.09
CA VAL A 245 -4.79 12.21 11.07
C VAL A 245 -3.68 13.10 11.64
N GLU A 246 -4.03 14.16 12.38
CA GLU A 246 -3.02 15.05 13.00
C GLU A 246 -2.06 14.30 13.92
N LEU A 247 -2.58 13.41 14.78
CA LEU A 247 -1.77 12.61 15.69
C LEU A 247 -0.88 11.62 14.93
N GLY A 248 -1.40 11.05 13.84
CA GLY A 248 -0.64 10.20 12.93
C GLY A 248 0.53 10.93 12.28
N VAL A 249 0.30 12.14 11.74
CA VAL A 249 1.34 13.00 11.17
C VAL A 249 2.38 13.41 12.22
N GLN A 250 1.92 13.76 13.43
CA GLN A 250 2.80 14.11 14.56
C GLN A 250 3.52 12.89 15.16
N LYS A 251 3.25 11.66 14.67
CA LYS A 251 3.78 10.39 15.17
C LYS A 251 3.58 10.20 16.69
N LYS A 252 2.53 10.80 17.26
CA LYS A 252 2.20 10.68 18.70
C LYS A 252 1.53 9.33 18.97
N LYS A 253 2.07 8.56 19.91
CA LYS A 253 1.65 7.17 20.20
C LYS A 253 1.39 6.92 21.69
N PHE A 254 0.55 7.74 22.32
CA PHE A 254 0.20 7.57 23.74
C PHE A 254 -0.66 6.32 23.98
N MET A 255 -1.63 6.06 23.11
CA MET A 255 -2.51 4.89 23.15
C MET A 255 -2.57 4.26 21.75
N PRO A 256 -2.93 2.97 21.62
CA PRO A 256 -3.14 2.33 20.32
C PRO A 256 -4.45 2.83 19.70
N TYR A 257 -4.46 4.07 19.20
CA TYR A 257 -5.66 4.72 18.66
C TYR A 257 -6.30 3.94 17.49
N ASN A 258 -5.50 3.19 16.72
CA ASN A 258 -5.97 2.28 15.67
C ASN A 258 -6.79 1.08 16.19
N HIS A 259 -6.76 0.82 17.49
CA HIS A 259 -7.54 -0.23 18.16
C HIS A 259 -8.60 0.33 19.13
N GLN A 260 -8.86 1.64 19.11
CA GLN A 260 -9.77 2.26 20.06
C GLN A 260 -11.18 1.67 20.05
N HIS A 261 -11.68 1.22 18.90
CA HIS A 261 -12.95 0.50 18.80
C HIS A 261 -12.99 -0.82 19.60
N LYS A 262 -11.84 -1.49 19.82
CA LYS A 262 -11.76 -2.77 20.55
C LYS A 262 -11.81 -2.57 22.06
N TYR A 263 -11.09 -1.56 22.55
CA TYR A 263 -11.04 -1.28 23.98
C TYR A 263 -12.01 -0.19 24.41
N PHE A 264 -12.74 0.45 23.49
CA PHE A 264 -13.74 1.47 23.84
C PHE A 264 -14.73 0.91 24.85
N PHE A 265 -15.42 -0.19 24.55
CA PHE A 265 -16.42 -0.75 25.47
C PHE A 265 -15.85 -1.33 26.76
N ILE A 266 -14.56 -1.70 26.78
CA ILE A 266 -13.91 -2.32 27.94
C ILE A 266 -13.30 -1.26 28.88
N ILE A 267 -12.76 -0.18 28.31
CA ILE A 267 -12.04 0.86 29.05
C ILE A 267 -12.88 2.14 29.13
N GLY A 268 -13.49 2.59 28.03
CA GLY A 268 -14.22 3.86 27.96
C GLY A 268 -15.38 3.96 28.94
N PRO A 269 -16.54 3.32 28.66
CA PRO A 269 -17.68 3.36 29.57
C PRO A 269 -17.32 2.88 30.99
N PRO A 270 -16.53 1.81 31.21
CA PRO A 270 -16.17 1.39 32.56
C PRO A 270 -15.23 2.33 33.36
N ALA A 271 -14.35 3.10 32.72
CA ALA A 271 -13.35 3.93 33.41
C ALA A 271 -13.69 5.41 33.47
N LEU A 272 -14.59 5.91 32.61
CA LEU A 272 -14.80 7.34 32.44
C LEU A 272 -15.24 8.04 33.73
N VAL A 273 -16.36 7.61 34.33
CA VAL A 273 -16.83 8.18 35.60
C VAL A 273 -15.98 7.72 36.80
N PRO A 274 -15.77 6.41 37.05
CA PRO A 274 -15.13 5.97 38.29
C PRO A 274 -13.64 6.34 38.41
N LEU A 275 -12.94 6.58 37.31
CA LEU A 275 -11.50 6.90 37.33
C LEU A 275 -11.23 8.32 36.82
N TYR A 276 -11.57 8.61 35.57
CA TYR A 276 -11.16 9.88 34.95
C TYR A 276 -11.89 11.09 35.53
N PHE A 277 -13.22 11.10 35.48
CA PHE A 277 -14.00 12.20 36.05
C PHE A 277 -13.80 12.27 37.55
N GLN A 278 -13.76 11.13 38.24
CA GLN A 278 -13.49 11.11 39.68
C GLN A 278 -12.19 11.85 40.03
N TRP A 279 -11.08 11.60 39.32
CA TRP A 279 -9.86 12.37 39.53
C TRP A 279 -10.02 13.84 39.12
N TYR A 280 -10.61 14.10 37.95
CA TYR A 280 -10.68 15.43 37.36
C TYR A 280 -11.56 16.41 38.16
N ILE A 281 -12.66 15.95 38.75
CA ILE A 281 -13.56 16.81 39.54
C ILE A 281 -12.90 17.30 40.83
N PHE A 282 -12.12 16.44 41.51
CA PHE A 282 -11.35 16.85 42.69
C PHE A 282 -10.23 17.80 42.30
N TYR A 283 -9.50 17.48 41.23
CA TYR A 283 -8.47 18.37 40.68
C TYR A 283 -9.06 19.75 40.34
N PHE A 284 -10.19 19.80 39.63
CA PHE A 284 -10.86 21.05 39.25
C PHE A 284 -11.28 21.86 40.47
N ALA A 285 -11.95 21.24 41.45
CA ALA A 285 -12.45 21.92 42.63
C ALA A 285 -11.32 22.56 43.44
N VAL A 286 -10.22 21.83 43.66
CA VAL A 286 -9.05 22.32 44.41
C VAL A 286 -8.29 23.40 43.62
N GLN A 287 -7.94 23.13 42.36
CA GLN A 287 -7.15 24.06 41.54
C GLN A 287 -7.85 25.38 41.31
N ARG A 288 -9.18 25.36 41.11
CA ARG A 288 -9.99 26.57 40.93
C ARG A 288 -10.55 27.14 42.23
N LYS A 289 -10.13 26.63 43.39
CA LYS A 289 -10.53 27.09 44.72
C LYS A 289 -12.05 27.13 44.90
N GLN A 290 -12.77 26.15 44.34
CA GLN A 290 -14.23 26.03 44.42
C GLN A 290 -14.64 25.33 45.73
N TRP A 291 -14.38 25.98 46.87
CA TRP A 291 -14.55 25.38 48.19
C TRP A 291 -16.00 25.03 48.53
N VAL A 292 -16.96 25.84 48.09
CA VAL A 292 -18.39 25.55 48.29
C VAL A 292 -18.80 24.27 47.56
N ASP A 293 -18.36 24.10 46.32
CA ASP A 293 -18.66 22.89 45.56
C ASP A 293 -17.91 21.67 46.14
N LEU A 294 -16.69 21.86 46.64
CA LEU A 294 -15.95 20.81 47.34
C LEU A 294 -16.71 20.36 48.60
N ALA A 295 -17.26 21.27 49.40
CA ALA A 295 -18.04 20.93 50.58
C ALA A 295 -19.31 20.13 50.23
N TRP A 296 -20.06 20.57 49.21
CA TRP A 296 -21.21 19.82 48.71
C TRP A 296 -20.81 18.43 48.20
N MET A 297 -19.73 18.34 47.43
CA MET A 297 -19.20 17.07 46.94
C MET A 297 -18.79 16.13 48.09
N LEU A 298 -18.07 16.63 49.11
CA LEU A 298 -17.66 15.83 50.27
C LEU A 298 -18.87 15.34 51.08
N SER A 299 -19.94 16.13 51.16
CA SER A 299 -21.16 15.72 51.85
C SER A 299 -21.81 14.46 51.25
N PHE A 300 -21.70 14.25 49.93
CA PHE A 300 -22.15 13.01 49.29
C PHE A 300 -21.36 11.81 49.81
N TYR A 301 -20.02 11.91 49.82
CA TYR A 301 -19.17 10.80 50.27
C TYR A 301 -19.39 10.52 51.75
N ILE A 302 -19.42 11.55 52.59
CA ILE A 302 -19.71 11.41 54.02
C ILE A 302 -21.05 10.69 54.22
N ARG A 303 -22.12 11.16 53.56
CA ARG A 303 -23.45 10.52 53.60
C ARG A 303 -23.37 9.07 53.16
N PHE A 304 -22.81 8.80 51.98
CA PHE A 304 -22.75 7.44 51.41
C PHE A 304 -22.02 6.47 52.33
N PHE A 305 -20.86 6.86 52.87
CA PHE A 305 -20.11 6.01 53.78
C PHE A 305 -20.82 5.82 55.13
N LEU A 306 -21.37 6.88 55.74
CA LEU A 306 -22.14 6.75 56.98
C LEU A 306 -23.36 5.83 56.81
N THR A 307 -24.02 5.88 55.65
CA THR A 307 -25.21 5.07 55.36
C THR A 307 -24.90 3.58 55.19
N TYR A 308 -23.83 3.22 54.48
CA TYR A 308 -23.59 1.82 54.08
C TYR A 308 -22.49 1.10 54.87
N LEU A 309 -21.53 1.84 55.46
CA LEU A 309 -20.42 1.26 56.23
C LEU A 309 -20.87 0.40 57.43
N PRO A 310 -21.93 0.75 58.19
CA PRO A 310 -22.43 -0.10 59.28
C PRO A 310 -22.91 -1.48 58.82
N PHE A 311 -23.39 -1.61 57.57
CA PHE A 311 -23.97 -2.85 57.06
C PHE A 311 -22.97 -3.70 56.26
N LEU A 312 -22.09 -3.05 55.51
CA LEU A 312 -21.21 -3.71 54.53
C LEU A 312 -19.73 -3.74 54.95
N GLY A 313 -19.38 -3.01 56.01
CA GLY A 313 -17.99 -2.70 56.36
C GLY A 313 -17.27 -1.90 55.27
N VAL A 314 -15.99 -1.62 55.48
CA VAL A 314 -15.20 -0.78 54.56
C VAL A 314 -15.12 -1.38 53.15
N LYS A 315 -14.81 -2.68 53.04
CA LYS A 315 -14.64 -3.35 51.74
C LYS A 315 -15.95 -3.43 50.96
N GLY A 316 -17.06 -3.79 51.61
CA GLY A 316 -18.35 -3.91 50.96
C GLY A 316 -18.90 -2.55 50.51
N THR A 317 -18.76 -1.50 51.33
CA THR A 317 -19.16 -0.13 50.95
C THR A 317 -18.34 0.41 49.78
N LEU A 318 -17.03 0.19 49.77
CA LEU A 318 -16.19 0.54 48.62
C LEU A 318 -16.59 -0.25 47.36
N GLY A 319 -16.86 -1.55 47.50
CA GLY A 319 -17.33 -2.39 46.42
C GLY A 319 -18.67 -1.91 45.85
N LEU A 320 -19.63 -1.55 46.72
CA LEU A 320 -20.91 -0.99 46.31
C LEU A 320 -20.73 0.33 45.58
N HIS A 321 -19.91 1.23 46.13
CA HIS A 321 -19.61 2.52 45.49
C HIS A 321 -19.03 2.33 44.08
N LEU A 322 -18.02 1.47 43.93
CA LEU A 322 -17.38 1.22 42.64
C LEU A 322 -18.35 0.58 41.64
N LEU A 323 -19.18 -0.38 42.08
CA LEU A 323 -20.18 -1.01 41.23
C LEU A 323 -21.25 -0.01 40.76
N VAL A 324 -21.73 0.85 41.67
CA VAL A 324 -22.67 1.93 41.33
C VAL A 324 -22.06 2.89 40.31
N ARG A 325 -20.80 3.32 40.52
CA ARG A 325 -20.09 4.17 39.56
C ARG A 325 -19.87 3.48 38.23
N PHE A 326 -19.60 2.17 38.21
CA PHE A 326 -19.48 1.39 36.99
C PHE A 326 -20.79 1.36 36.20
N ILE A 327 -21.93 1.05 36.86
CA ILE A 327 -23.25 1.02 36.22
C ILE A 327 -23.60 2.41 35.67
N GLU A 328 -23.44 3.45 36.50
CA GLU A 328 -23.67 4.84 36.12
C GLU A 328 -22.82 5.24 34.90
N SER A 329 -21.53 4.90 34.90
CA SER A 329 -20.61 5.28 33.83
C SER A 329 -21.02 4.69 32.48
N ASN A 330 -21.43 3.42 32.47
CA ASN A 330 -21.92 2.77 31.26
C ASN A 330 -23.21 3.43 30.75
N TRP A 331 -24.17 3.66 31.64
CA TRP A 331 -25.43 4.31 31.30
C TRP A 331 -25.20 5.73 30.78
N PHE A 332 -24.40 6.53 31.48
CA PHE A 332 -24.04 7.89 31.10
C PHE A 332 -23.43 7.94 29.70
N VAL A 333 -22.40 7.12 29.44
CA VAL A 333 -21.72 7.10 28.14
C VAL A 333 -22.66 6.67 27.02
N TRP A 334 -23.51 5.67 27.25
CA TRP A 334 -24.48 5.25 26.23
C TRP A 334 -25.44 6.37 25.87
N VAL A 335 -25.95 7.10 26.85
CA VAL A 335 -26.90 8.21 26.62
C VAL A 335 -26.23 9.40 25.96
N THR A 336 -25.10 9.89 26.48
CA THR A 336 -24.53 11.15 25.97
C THR A 336 -23.75 10.96 24.68
N GLN A 337 -23.15 9.79 24.43
CA GLN A 337 -22.27 9.60 23.28
C GLN A 337 -23.00 9.12 22.03
N MET A 338 -24.12 8.39 22.14
CA MET A 338 -24.84 7.87 20.97
C MET A 338 -25.40 8.98 20.07
N ASN A 339 -25.66 10.16 20.64
CA ASN A 339 -26.23 11.29 19.92
C ASN A 339 -25.18 12.20 19.27
N HIS A 340 -23.90 12.09 19.67
CA HIS A 340 -22.81 13.00 19.28
C HIS A 340 -21.64 12.33 18.56
N ILE A 341 -21.11 11.21 19.08
CA ILE A 341 -19.91 10.55 18.50
C ILE A 341 -20.14 10.07 17.05
N PRO A 342 -21.32 9.52 16.68
CA PRO A 342 -21.59 9.13 15.29
C PRO A 342 -21.66 10.33 14.33
N MET A 343 -21.80 11.55 14.87
CA MET A 343 -21.93 12.77 14.09
C MET A 343 -20.56 13.34 13.70
N HIS A 344 -20.55 14.29 12.77
CA HIS A 344 -19.31 14.79 12.17
C HIS A 344 -18.47 15.62 13.17
N ILE A 345 -17.21 15.21 13.40
CA ILE A 345 -16.24 15.91 14.27
C ILE A 345 -15.14 16.54 13.43
N ASP A 346 -15.01 17.87 13.49
CA ASP A 346 -14.02 18.63 12.70
C ASP A 346 -13.69 20.00 13.34
N TYR A 347 -12.84 20.80 12.70
CA TYR A 347 -12.64 22.19 13.09
C TYR A 347 -13.88 23.06 12.85
N ASP A 348 -14.03 24.12 13.65
CA ASP A 348 -15.12 25.09 13.48
C ASP A 348 -15.04 25.79 12.11
N LYS A 349 -16.06 25.55 11.27
CA LYS A 349 -16.21 26.15 9.93
C LYS A 349 -16.99 27.47 9.95
N ASN A 350 -17.36 27.98 11.13
CA ASN A 350 -18.14 29.21 11.29
C ASN A 350 -19.47 29.20 10.52
N VAL A 351 -20.20 28.09 10.60
CA VAL A 351 -21.57 27.97 10.08
C VAL A 351 -22.58 28.54 11.08
N ASP A 352 -23.83 28.74 10.65
CA ASP A 352 -24.90 29.29 11.50
C ASP A 352 -25.25 28.38 12.69
N TRP A 353 -25.93 28.94 13.70
CA TRP A 353 -26.28 28.23 14.93
C TRP A 353 -27.08 26.96 14.66
N PHE A 354 -28.12 27.05 13.82
CA PHE A 354 -29.00 25.92 13.53
C PHE A 354 -28.23 24.78 12.88
N SER A 355 -27.49 25.07 11.81
CA SER A 355 -26.65 24.08 11.12
C SER A 355 -25.57 23.49 12.02
N THR A 356 -24.93 24.31 12.86
CA THR A 356 -23.89 23.83 13.81
C THR A 356 -24.46 22.77 14.76
N GLN A 357 -25.62 23.02 15.35
CA GLN A 357 -26.21 22.09 16.31
C GLN A 357 -26.67 20.79 15.62
N LEU A 358 -27.29 20.87 14.44
CA LEU A 358 -27.78 19.69 13.70
C LEU A 358 -26.65 18.80 13.17
N GLN A 359 -25.55 19.37 12.70
CA GLN A 359 -24.42 18.58 12.19
C GLN A 359 -23.71 17.78 13.28
N ALA A 360 -23.81 18.25 14.53
CA ALA A 360 -23.16 17.63 15.68
C ALA A 360 -24.07 16.66 16.44
N THR A 361 -25.39 16.70 16.22
CA THR A 361 -26.36 15.95 17.03
C THR A 361 -27.31 15.12 16.19
N CYS A 362 -27.74 13.97 16.73
CA CYS A 362 -28.88 13.22 16.22
C CYS A 362 -29.84 12.87 17.36
N ASN A 363 -31.08 12.53 17.01
CA ASN A 363 -32.12 12.11 17.95
C ASN A 363 -32.30 10.59 17.97
N VAL A 364 -32.93 10.11 19.05
CA VAL A 364 -33.42 8.74 19.18
C VAL A 364 -34.96 8.75 19.25
N HIS A 365 -35.60 7.73 18.68
CA HIS A 365 -37.07 7.62 18.65
C HIS A 365 -37.71 7.84 20.04
N GLN A 366 -38.82 8.55 20.06
CA GLN A 366 -39.58 8.77 21.28
C GLN A 366 -40.25 7.48 21.75
N SER A 367 -40.15 7.21 23.05
CA SER A 367 -40.99 6.23 23.75
C SER A 367 -40.92 6.50 25.24
N LEU A 368 -41.91 6.02 26.01
CA LEU A 368 -41.90 6.18 27.47
C LEU A 368 -40.60 5.65 28.10
N PHE A 369 -40.09 4.53 27.58
CA PHE A 369 -38.82 3.97 28.04
C PHE A 369 -37.63 4.86 27.68
N ASN A 370 -37.50 5.30 26.42
CA ASN A 370 -36.37 6.13 26.00
C ASN A 370 -36.37 7.46 26.75
N ASP A 371 -37.53 8.11 26.85
CA ASP A 371 -37.71 9.39 27.52
C ASP A 371 -37.32 9.31 29.01
N TRP A 372 -37.59 8.19 29.68
CA TRP A 372 -37.14 7.92 31.06
C TRP A 372 -35.66 7.54 31.13
N PHE A 373 -35.21 6.63 30.28
CA PHE A 373 -33.87 6.05 30.29
C PHE A 373 -32.79 7.10 30.02
N SER A 374 -33.01 7.98 29.04
CA SER A 374 -32.10 9.08 28.70
C SER A 374 -32.45 10.39 29.38
N GLY A 375 -33.52 10.44 30.17
CA GLY A 375 -34.02 11.68 30.75
C GLY A 375 -34.39 12.73 29.69
N HIS A 376 -35.05 12.29 28.61
CA HIS A 376 -35.46 13.06 27.42
C HIS A 376 -34.31 13.53 26.51
N LEU A 377 -33.06 13.16 26.79
CA LEU A 377 -31.91 13.44 25.92
C LEU A 377 -31.90 12.62 24.61
N ASN A 378 -32.92 11.79 24.37
CA ASN A 378 -33.20 11.27 23.04
C ASN A 378 -33.59 12.40 22.05
N PHE A 379 -33.90 13.61 22.55
CA PHE A 379 -34.10 14.82 21.76
C PHE A 379 -32.88 15.77 21.80
N GLN A 380 -31.70 15.26 21.43
CA GLN A 380 -30.45 16.02 21.48
C GLN A 380 -30.44 17.24 20.53
N ILE A 381 -31.10 17.15 19.37
CA ILE A 381 -31.21 18.26 18.41
C ILE A 381 -31.94 19.46 19.06
N GLU A 382 -33.14 19.24 19.58
CA GLU A 382 -33.96 20.28 20.19
C GLU A 382 -33.29 20.83 21.45
N HIS A 383 -32.70 19.94 22.24
CA HIS A 383 -31.92 20.30 23.41
C HIS A 383 -30.76 21.24 23.07
N HIS A 384 -30.02 21.00 21.99
CA HIS A 384 -28.93 21.87 21.56
C HIS A 384 -29.40 23.19 20.95
N LEU A 385 -30.50 23.16 20.20
CA LEU A 385 -31.09 24.38 19.64
C LEU A 385 -31.66 25.31 20.72
N PHE A 386 -32.26 24.73 21.76
CA PHE A 386 -32.92 25.44 22.86
C PHE A 386 -32.42 24.92 24.24
N PRO A 387 -31.16 25.18 24.61
CA PRO A 387 -30.56 24.58 25.81
C PRO A 387 -31.25 24.95 27.12
N THR A 388 -31.95 26.09 27.17
CA THR A 388 -32.72 26.53 28.34
C THR A 388 -34.16 26.02 28.37
N MET A 389 -34.60 25.28 27.34
CA MET A 389 -35.94 24.72 27.29
C MET A 389 -36.06 23.53 28.28
N PRO A 390 -37.11 23.50 29.11
CA PRO A 390 -37.40 22.37 29.99
C PRO A 390 -37.63 21.08 29.21
N ARG A 391 -36.97 20.00 29.62
CA ARG A 391 -36.93 18.74 28.85
C ARG A 391 -38.28 18.07 28.54
N HIS A 392 -39.31 18.29 29.35
CA HIS A 392 -40.66 17.75 29.11
C HIS A 392 -41.38 18.40 27.91
N ASN A 393 -40.78 19.43 27.30
CA ASN A 393 -41.30 20.10 26.10
C ASN A 393 -40.53 19.77 24.81
N TYR A 394 -39.42 19.01 24.86
CA TYR A 394 -38.63 18.71 23.65
C TYR A 394 -39.43 18.01 22.55
N TRP A 395 -40.21 16.99 22.92
CA TRP A 395 -41.06 16.27 21.97
C TRP A 395 -42.15 17.16 21.33
N LYS A 396 -42.54 18.27 21.97
CA LYS A 396 -43.52 19.23 21.43
C LYS A 396 -42.90 20.15 20.37
N VAL A 397 -41.62 20.51 20.51
CA VAL A 397 -40.92 21.36 19.54
C VAL A 397 -40.28 20.56 18.40
N ALA A 398 -39.98 19.27 18.61
CA ALA A 398 -39.36 18.40 17.61
C ALA A 398 -40.07 18.37 16.24
N PRO A 399 -41.42 18.30 16.16
CA PRO A 399 -42.13 18.39 14.88
C PRO A 399 -41.90 19.72 14.14
N LEU A 400 -41.77 20.84 14.87
CA LEU A 400 -41.53 22.15 14.29
C LEU A 400 -40.10 22.28 13.75
N VAL A 401 -39.12 21.76 14.49
CA VAL A 401 -37.72 21.67 14.02
C VAL A 401 -37.62 20.79 12.78
N LYS A 402 -38.26 19.62 12.79
CA LYS A 402 -38.32 18.71 11.63
C LYS A 402 -38.96 19.38 10.40
N SER A 403 -40.01 20.17 10.60
CA SER A 403 -40.63 20.95 9.52
C SER A 403 -39.69 22.01 8.96
N LEU A 404 -38.91 22.68 9.81
CA LEU A 404 -37.91 23.65 9.36
C LEU A 404 -36.76 22.97 8.58
N CYS A 405 -36.31 21.80 9.04
CA CYS A 405 -35.33 20.99 8.32
C CYS A 405 -35.81 20.63 6.91
N ALA A 406 -37.05 20.14 6.80
CA ALA A 406 -37.68 19.80 5.53
C ALA A 406 -37.79 21.02 4.60
N LYS A 407 -38.14 22.21 5.12
CA LYS A 407 -38.23 23.47 4.35
C LYS A 407 -36.90 23.85 3.68
N HIS A 408 -35.77 23.54 4.31
CA HIS A 408 -34.43 23.89 3.83
C HIS A 408 -33.65 22.72 3.24
N GLY A 409 -34.27 21.54 3.08
CA GLY A 409 -33.59 20.34 2.58
C GLY A 409 -32.47 19.83 3.49
N ILE A 410 -32.54 20.14 4.80
CA ILE A 410 -31.59 19.67 5.80
C ILE A 410 -32.11 18.35 6.37
N GLU A 411 -31.24 17.36 6.50
CA GLU A 411 -31.61 16.06 7.06
C GLU A 411 -31.83 16.16 8.58
N TYR A 412 -33.01 15.73 9.03
CA TYR A 412 -33.32 15.59 10.45
C TYR A 412 -32.98 14.16 10.91
N GLN A 413 -31.83 14.01 11.57
CA GLN A 413 -31.29 12.71 12.00
C GLN A 413 -32.05 12.17 13.22
N CYS A 414 -32.82 11.09 13.05
CA CYS A 414 -33.53 10.41 14.13
C CYS A 414 -33.50 8.88 13.94
N LYS A 415 -33.05 8.14 14.97
CA LYS A 415 -32.72 6.71 14.84
C LYS A 415 -33.36 5.85 15.94
N PRO A 416 -33.56 4.54 15.73
CA PRO A 416 -33.88 3.61 16.82
C PRO A 416 -32.74 3.52 17.84
N LEU A 417 -33.06 3.30 19.12
CA LEU A 417 -32.08 3.26 20.21
C LEU A 417 -30.93 2.25 19.95
N LEU A 418 -31.25 1.03 19.52
CA LEU A 418 -30.25 0.00 19.24
C LEU A 418 -29.39 0.32 18.02
N THR A 419 -29.95 0.99 17.01
CA THR A 419 -29.19 1.44 15.83
C THR A 419 -28.27 2.59 16.19
N ALA A 420 -28.71 3.52 17.03
CA ALA A 420 -27.86 4.57 17.58
C ALA A 420 -26.69 3.99 18.42
N PHE A 421 -26.89 2.84 19.08
CA PHE A 421 -25.81 2.08 19.71
C PHE A 421 -24.91 1.32 18.73
N ALA A 422 -25.44 0.93 17.56
CA ALA A 422 -24.79 0.04 16.59
C ALA A 422 -24.10 0.77 15.41
N ASP A 423 -24.30 2.08 15.22
CA ASP A 423 -23.76 2.91 14.12
C ASP A 423 -22.22 3.15 14.20
N ILE A 424 -21.49 2.06 14.46
CA ILE A 424 -20.09 1.83 14.11
C ILE A 424 -20.09 0.86 12.90
N LEU A 425 -20.78 1.20 11.81
CA LEU A 425 -20.94 0.37 10.59
C LEU A 425 -20.06 0.88 9.43
N PHE A 426 -19.62 -0.04 8.56
CA PHE A 426 -18.66 0.24 7.48
C PHE A 426 -19.35 0.53 6.14
N THR A 427 -18.81 1.48 5.37
CA THR A 427 -19.25 1.80 4.00
C THR A 427 -18.33 1.20 2.94
N TRP A 428 -18.82 1.02 1.71
CA TRP A 428 -17.98 0.57 0.58
C TRP A 428 -16.83 1.53 0.27
N GLU A 429 -17.02 2.83 0.49
CA GLU A 429 -15.96 3.83 0.32
C GLU A 429 -14.83 3.64 1.34
N GLU A 430 -15.17 3.37 2.60
CA GLU A 430 -14.17 3.07 3.63
C GLU A 430 -13.44 1.76 3.34
N ILE A 431 -14.16 0.73 2.91
CA ILE A 431 -13.57 -0.58 2.58
C ILE A 431 -12.62 -0.46 1.38
N GLY A 432 -13.00 0.29 0.35
CA GLY A 432 -12.17 0.51 -0.86
C GLY A 432 -10.84 1.22 -0.55
N MET A 433 -10.79 2.04 0.51
CA MET A 433 -9.53 2.67 0.97
C MET A 433 -8.59 1.71 1.71
N ARG A 434 -9.05 0.49 2.05
CA ARG A 434 -8.30 -0.53 2.81
C ARG A 434 -7.88 -1.70 1.90
N ASP A 435 -7.37 -1.36 0.72
CA ASP A 435 -6.91 -2.31 -0.31
C ASP A 435 -5.45 -2.78 -0.12
N GLY A 436 -4.80 -2.34 0.96
CA GLY A 436 -3.39 -2.63 1.25
C GLY A 436 -2.38 -1.71 0.54
N ARG A 437 -2.82 -0.72 -0.26
CA ARG A 437 -1.95 0.27 -0.92
C ARG A 437 -2.04 1.63 -0.18
N GLY A 438 -0.90 2.32 -0.04
CA GLY A 438 -0.82 3.63 0.65
C GLY A 438 -0.36 3.59 2.12
N GLN A 439 -0.45 4.72 2.83
CA GLN A 439 0.16 4.95 4.16
C GLN A 439 -0.40 4.08 5.31
N GLY A 440 -1.47 3.30 5.08
CA GLY A 440 -2.15 2.51 6.11
C GLY A 440 -1.84 1.01 6.20
N ARG A 441 -1.30 0.36 5.14
CA ARG A 441 -1.05 -1.11 5.04
C ARG A 441 -2.18 -2.05 5.53
N GLN A 442 -3.39 -1.56 5.76
CA GLN A 442 -4.53 -2.36 6.19
C GLN A 442 -5.21 -3.01 4.99
N GLN A 443 -5.62 -4.26 5.15
CA GLN A 443 -6.27 -5.08 4.14
C GLN A 443 -7.59 -5.60 4.69
N TRP A 444 -8.71 -5.13 4.15
CA TRP A 444 -10.04 -5.58 4.54
C TRP A 444 -10.70 -6.39 3.43
N LEU A 445 -11.57 -7.33 3.82
CA LEU A 445 -12.38 -8.12 2.88
C LEU A 445 -13.84 -8.11 3.34
N VAL A 446 -14.76 -8.11 2.38
CA VAL A 446 -16.18 -8.38 2.66
C VAL A 446 -16.50 -9.82 2.31
N LEU A 447 -17.12 -10.55 3.23
CA LEU A 447 -17.71 -11.87 3.00
C LEU A 447 -19.14 -11.87 3.52
N ASP A 448 -20.12 -12.05 2.63
CA ASP A 448 -21.55 -12.10 2.97
C ASP A 448 -21.98 -10.92 3.86
N ARG A 449 -21.74 -9.70 3.37
CA ARG A 449 -21.91 -8.39 4.05
C ARG A 449 -21.08 -8.14 5.31
N LYS A 450 -20.33 -9.13 5.80
CA LYS A 450 -19.46 -8.97 6.97
C LYS A 450 -18.08 -8.50 6.57
N VAL A 451 -17.53 -7.55 7.31
CA VAL A 451 -16.22 -6.94 7.05
C VAL A 451 -15.18 -7.57 7.97
N TYR A 452 -14.08 -8.03 7.38
CA TYR A 452 -12.99 -8.72 8.06
C TYR A 452 -11.68 -7.98 7.88
N ASP A 453 -10.95 -7.72 8.98
CA ASP A 453 -9.58 -7.23 8.93
C ASP A 453 -8.61 -8.40 8.79
N VAL A 454 -8.03 -8.55 7.61
CA VAL A 454 -7.09 -9.63 7.27
C VAL A 454 -5.64 -9.15 7.23
N SER A 455 -5.35 -7.93 7.69
CA SER A 455 -4.01 -7.31 7.57
C SER A 455 -2.88 -8.13 8.18
N GLN A 456 -3.13 -8.73 9.36
CA GLN A 456 -2.14 -9.60 10.02
C GLN A 456 -2.25 -11.04 9.53
N PHE A 457 -3.48 -11.52 9.32
CA PHE A 457 -3.76 -12.88 8.91
C PHE A 457 -3.25 -13.18 7.50
N SER A 458 -3.16 -12.19 6.61
CA SER A 458 -2.67 -12.39 5.24
C SER A 458 -1.27 -12.99 5.23
N ARG A 459 -0.41 -12.62 6.18
CA ARG A 459 0.97 -13.13 6.29
C ARG A 459 1.05 -14.59 6.73
N THR A 460 0.05 -15.08 7.46
CA THR A 460 0.01 -16.43 8.02
C THR A 460 -1.03 -17.32 7.32
N HIS A 461 -1.72 -16.79 6.32
CA HIS A 461 -2.72 -17.52 5.56
C HIS A 461 -2.08 -18.70 4.80
N PRO A 462 -2.62 -19.93 4.88
CA PRO A 462 -2.04 -21.11 4.24
C PRO A 462 -1.92 -21.02 2.71
N GLY A 463 -2.78 -20.25 2.06
CA GLY A 463 -2.71 -19.98 0.61
C GLY A 463 -1.75 -18.85 0.22
N GLY A 464 -1.08 -18.22 1.20
CA GLY A 464 -0.20 -17.06 1.02
C GLY A 464 -0.89 -15.70 1.09
N SER A 465 -0.10 -14.65 1.31
CA SER A 465 -0.59 -13.26 1.48
C SER A 465 -1.04 -12.59 0.19
N ARG A 466 -0.49 -13.01 -0.95
CA ARG A 466 -0.74 -12.40 -2.26
C ARG A 466 -2.16 -12.63 -2.75
N VAL A 467 -2.73 -13.82 -2.52
CA VAL A 467 -4.12 -14.13 -2.89
C VAL A 467 -5.14 -13.28 -2.13
N ILE A 468 -4.91 -13.04 -0.83
CA ILE A 468 -5.74 -12.14 -0.01
C ILE A 468 -5.61 -10.70 -0.52
N SER A 469 -4.40 -10.29 -0.89
CA SER A 469 -4.12 -8.95 -1.41
C SER A 469 -4.83 -8.69 -2.75
N HIS A 470 -5.23 -9.73 -3.50
CA HIS A 470 -5.96 -9.55 -4.76
C HIS A 470 -7.38 -9.03 -4.57
N TYR A 471 -8.01 -9.39 -3.45
CA TYR A 471 -9.38 -9.03 -3.09
C TYR A 471 -9.47 -7.97 -1.99
N ALA A 472 -8.34 -7.49 -1.47
CA ALA A 472 -8.34 -6.45 -0.45
C ALA A 472 -9.13 -5.22 -0.94
N GLY A 473 -10.01 -4.71 -0.08
CA GLY A 473 -10.93 -3.61 -0.34
C GLY A 473 -12.16 -3.96 -1.20
N GLN A 474 -12.46 -5.25 -1.41
CA GLN A 474 -13.55 -5.71 -2.29
C GLN A 474 -14.44 -6.77 -1.61
N ASP A 475 -15.58 -7.05 -2.24
CA ASP A 475 -16.36 -8.26 -1.96
C ASP A 475 -15.62 -9.50 -2.50
N ALA A 476 -15.27 -10.40 -1.58
CA ALA A 476 -14.55 -11.64 -1.85
C ALA A 476 -15.43 -12.88 -1.66
N THR A 477 -16.75 -12.73 -1.47
CA THR A 477 -17.66 -13.82 -1.07
C THR A 477 -17.57 -15.04 -2.00
N ASP A 478 -17.75 -14.87 -3.31
CA ASP A 478 -17.81 -16.02 -4.23
C ASP A 478 -16.45 -16.71 -4.41
N ALA A 479 -15.36 -15.92 -4.46
CA ALA A 479 -14.00 -16.44 -4.45
C ALA A 479 -13.71 -17.22 -3.16
N PHE A 480 -14.13 -16.69 -2.01
CA PHE A 480 -13.97 -17.33 -0.71
C PHE A 480 -14.68 -18.69 -0.68
N VAL A 481 -15.93 -18.76 -1.13
CA VAL A 481 -16.71 -20.01 -1.19
C VAL A 481 -16.10 -20.98 -2.21
N ALA A 482 -15.48 -20.52 -3.30
CA ALA A 482 -14.81 -21.38 -4.28
C ALA A 482 -13.61 -22.16 -3.70
N PHE A 483 -12.79 -21.53 -2.86
CA PHE A 483 -11.58 -22.16 -2.30
C PHE A 483 -11.77 -22.83 -0.93
N HIS A 484 -12.81 -22.48 -0.15
CA HIS A 484 -12.91 -22.88 1.25
C HIS A 484 -14.05 -23.87 1.53
N ASN A 485 -13.78 -25.16 1.32
CA ASN A 485 -14.77 -26.23 1.54
C ASN A 485 -14.94 -26.65 3.02
N ASP A 486 -13.96 -26.38 3.90
CA ASP A 486 -14.06 -26.71 5.33
C ASP A 486 -14.70 -25.57 6.13
N LYS A 487 -16.04 -25.53 6.11
CA LYS A 487 -16.82 -24.50 6.81
C LYS A 487 -16.53 -24.45 8.32
N SER A 488 -16.16 -25.57 8.94
CA SER A 488 -15.90 -25.66 10.38
C SER A 488 -14.60 -24.98 10.78
N LEU A 489 -13.53 -25.26 10.04
CA LEU A 489 -12.22 -24.65 10.23
C LEU A 489 -12.27 -23.15 9.93
N VAL A 490 -12.91 -22.80 8.81
CA VAL A 490 -13.12 -21.42 8.37
C VAL A 490 -13.81 -20.56 9.44
N LYS A 491 -14.91 -21.05 10.00
CA LYS A 491 -15.69 -20.31 11.00
C LYS A 491 -14.85 -19.97 12.24
N LYS A 492 -13.90 -20.84 12.61
CA LYS A 492 -12.97 -20.59 13.73
C LYS A 492 -12.06 -19.38 13.46
N TYR A 493 -11.50 -19.26 12.26
CA TYR A 493 -10.63 -18.14 11.89
C TYR A 493 -11.42 -16.85 11.64
N LEU A 494 -12.56 -16.92 10.95
CA LEU A 494 -13.37 -15.74 10.63
C LEU A 494 -13.88 -15.02 11.88
N LYS A 495 -14.21 -15.75 12.96
CA LYS A 495 -14.69 -15.15 14.21
C LYS A 495 -13.70 -14.14 14.81
N SER A 496 -12.40 -14.41 14.71
CA SER A 496 -11.36 -13.50 15.24
C SER A 496 -11.00 -12.33 14.31
N LEU A 497 -11.40 -12.40 13.04
CA LEU A 497 -11.06 -11.41 12.01
C LEU A 497 -12.22 -10.46 11.72
N LEU A 498 -13.43 -10.80 12.17
CA LEU A 498 -14.63 -9.99 12.00
C LEU A 498 -14.49 -8.66 12.74
N ILE A 499 -14.65 -7.56 12.02
CA ILE A 499 -14.60 -6.20 12.58
C ILE A 499 -15.96 -5.50 12.56
N GLY A 500 -16.90 -5.94 11.73
CA GLY A 500 -18.29 -5.45 11.71
C GLY A 500 -19.02 -5.86 10.44
N GLU A 501 -20.08 -5.15 10.10
CA GLU A 501 -20.91 -5.42 8.93
C GLU A 501 -21.09 -4.16 8.08
N LEU A 502 -21.41 -4.35 6.79
CA LEU A 502 -21.79 -3.27 5.89
C LEU A 502 -23.06 -2.59 6.39
N ALA A 503 -23.07 -1.27 6.33
CA ALA A 503 -24.24 -0.49 6.73
C ALA A 503 -25.51 -0.96 5.98
N PRO A 504 -26.70 -0.99 6.63
CA PRO A 504 -27.91 -1.58 6.06
C PRO A 504 -28.36 -0.95 4.72
N ASP A 505 -28.09 0.35 4.54
CA ASP A 505 -28.33 1.13 3.33
C ASP A 505 -27.36 0.77 2.19
N GLN A 506 -26.22 0.16 2.50
CA GLN A 506 -25.24 -0.26 1.52
C GLN A 506 -25.70 -1.55 0.81
N PRO A 507 -25.53 -1.64 -0.52
CA PRO A 507 -25.84 -2.84 -1.27
C PRO A 507 -24.94 -3.99 -0.79
N SER A 508 -25.43 -5.23 -0.89
CA SER A 508 -24.72 -6.42 -0.40
C SER A 508 -23.42 -6.74 -1.15
N PHE A 509 -23.19 -6.09 -2.29
CA PHE A 509 -22.02 -6.19 -3.16
C PHE A 509 -21.77 -4.83 -3.82
N GLU A 510 -20.58 -4.65 -4.40
CA GLU A 510 -20.16 -3.40 -5.07
C GLU A 510 -21.05 -3.05 -6.28
N SER A 511 -21.26 -1.75 -6.53
CA SER A 511 -22.17 -1.24 -7.57
C SER A 511 -21.75 -1.55 -9.01
N ASN A 512 -20.47 -1.86 -9.24
CA ASN A 512 -19.92 -2.26 -10.54
C ASN A 512 -20.20 -3.74 -10.89
N LYS A 513 -20.75 -4.53 -9.96
CA LYS A 513 -21.06 -5.96 -10.16
C LYS A 513 -22.52 -6.15 -10.57
N LYS A 514 -22.77 -7.07 -11.52
CA LYS A 514 -24.13 -7.39 -12.00
C LYS A 514 -24.87 -8.26 -10.98
N LYS A 515 -25.80 -7.66 -10.24
CA LYS A 515 -26.64 -8.33 -9.22
C LYS A 515 -27.28 -9.63 -9.72
N SER A 516 -28.01 -9.57 -10.83
CA SER A 516 -28.78 -10.69 -11.37
C SER A 516 -27.89 -11.88 -11.74
N LEU A 517 -26.71 -11.62 -12.31
CA LEU A 517 -25.73 -12.65 -12.65
C LEU A 517 -25.19 -13.36 -11.40
N LEU A 518 -24.85 -12.60 -10.35
CA LEU A 518 -24.35 -13.15 -9.10
C LEU A 518 -25.40 -14.03 -8.39
N GLU A 519 -26.65 -13.58 -8.35
CA GLU A 519 -27.76 -14.33 -7.75
C GLU A 519 -27.99 -15.65 -8.51
N ASP A 520 -28.10 -15.59 -9.85
CA ASP A 520 -28.27 -16.78 -10.68
C ASP A 520 -27.06 -17.74 -10.59
N PHE A 521 -25.83 -17.24 -10.51
CA PHE A 521 -24.63 -18.06 -10.35
C PHE A 521 -24.63 -18.79 -9.00
N ARG A 522 -25.04 -18.11 -7.92
CA ARG A 522 -25.17 -18.72 -6.59
C ARG A 522 -26.28 -19.77 -6.57
N GLU A 523 -27.38 -19.55 -7.28
CA GLU A 523 -28.44 -20.55 -7.48
C GLU A 523 -27.95 -21.76 -8.29
N LEU A 524 -27.21 -21.53 -9.37
CA LEU A 524 -26.57 -22.60 -10.15
C LEU A 524 -25.66 -23.45 -9.27
N ARG A 525 -24.82 -22.80 -8.44
CA ARG A 525 -23.95 -23.50 -7.49
C ARG A 525 -24.76 -24.35 -6.50
N CYS A 526 -25.85 -23.80 -5.95
CA CYS A 526 -26.75 -24.55 -5.06
C CYS A 526 -27.35 -25.78 -5.77
N THR A 527 -27.70 -25.65 -7.05
CA THR A 527 -28.21 -26.74 -7.87
C THR A 527 -27.16 -27.83 -8.09
N ILE A 528 -25.93 -27.44 -8.46
CA ILE A 528 -24.78 -28.36 -8.61
C ILE A 528 -24.48 -29.10 -7.29
N GLU A 529 -24.54 -28.40 -6.15
CA GLU A 529 -24.40 -28.99 -4.82
C GLU A 529 -25.49 -30.03 -4.53
N LYS A 530 -26.76 -29.73 -4.84
CA LYS A 530 -27.90 -30.64 -4.69
C LYS A 530 -27.78 -31.88 -5.59
N MET A 531 -27.29 -31.71 -6.82
CA MET A 531 -26.99 -32.81 -7.75
C MET A 531 -25.84 -33.70 -7.27
N GLY A 532 -25.09 -33.29 -6.23
CA GLY A 532 -23.99 -34.06 -5.67
C GLY A 532 -22.72 -34.04 -6.53
N LEU A 533 -22.63 -33.17 -7.53
CA LEU A 533 -21.51 -33.13 -8.48
C LEU A 533 -20.19 -32.64 -7.87
N LEU A 534 -20.23 -31.98 -6.71
CA LEU A 534 -19.04 -31.62 -5.92
C LEU A 534 -18.56 -32.76 -4.99
N ARG A 535 -19.26 -33.90 -4.92
CA ARG A 535 -18.86 -35.01 -4.04
C ARG A 535 -17.77 -35.86 -4.71
N PRO A 536 -16.72 -36.26 -3.97
CA PRO A 536 -15.66 -37.11 -4.52
C PRO A 536 -16.20 -38.48 -4.92
N ASN A 537 -15.68 -39.02 -6.03
CA ASN A 537 -15.90 -40.40 -6.46
C ASN A 537 -14.61 -41.20 -6.20
N TYR A 538 -14.59 -41.93 -5.08
CA TYR A 538 -13.40 -42.69 -4.67
C TYR A 538 -13.01 -43.79 -5.64
N PHE A 539 -13.99 -44.45 -6.27
CA PHE A 539 -13.73 -45.51 -7.23
C PHE A 539 -13.05 -44.97 -8.48
N PHE A 540 -13.54 -43.85 -9.03
CA PHE A 540 -12.91 -43.16 -10.15
C PHE A 540 -11.45 -42.80 -9.84
N PHE A 541 -11.19 -42.14 -8.71
CA PHE A 541 -9.83 -41.73 -8.36
C PHE A 541 -8.92 -42.91 -8.01
N PHE A 542 -9.46 -44.00 -7.47
CA PHE A 542 -8.73 -45.26 -7.28
C PHE A 542 -8.29 -45.85 -8.62
N LEU A 543 -9.18 -45.91 -9.62
CA LEU A 543 -8.84 -46.39 -10.96
C LEU A 543 -7.79 -45.50 -11.63
N ILE A 544 -7.88 -44.17 -11.48
CA ILE A 544 -6.84 -43.25 -11.94
C ILE A 544 -5.52 -43.59 -11.25
N PHE A 545 -5.47 -43.68 -9.92
CA PHE A 545 -4.26 -44.00 -9.19
C PHE A 545 -3.65 -45.35 -9.62
N LEU A 546 -4.48 -46.37 -9.80
CA LEU A 546 -4.05 -47.68 -10.30
C LEU A 546 -3.46 -47.60 -11.71
N HIS A 547 -4.11 -46.86 -12.62
CA HIS A 547 -3.62 -46.65 -13.98
C HIS A 547 -2.22 -46.01 -14.00
N LEU A 548 -1.95 -45.05 -13.10
CA LEU A 548 -0.64 -44.42 -12.95
C LEU A 548 0.43 -45.42 -12.52
N LEU A 549 0.13 -46.27 -11.55
CA LEU A 549 1.06 -47.30 -11.05
C LEU A 549 1.35 -48.36 -12.12
N VAL A 550 0.33 -48.76 -12.89
CA VAL A 550 0.49 -49.73 -13.98
C VAL A 550 1.39 -49.17 -15.07
N LEU A 551 1.23 -47.91 -15.47
CA LEU A 551 2.10 -47.28 -16.47
C LEU A 551 3.56 -47.13 -15.99
N ASP A 552 3.76 -46.75 -14.72
CA ASP A 552 5.10 -46.62 -14.12
C ASP A 552 5.80 -47.99 -14.02
N ALA A 553 5.08 -49.03 -13.61
CA ALA A 553 5.58 -50.41 -13.59
C ALA A 553 5.85 -50.94 -15.01
N ALA A 554 4.98 -50.68 -15.98
CA ALA A 554 5.15 -51.07 -17.38
C ALA A 554 6.41 -50.43 -17.99
N SER A 555 6.69 -49.16 -17.69
CA SER A 555 7.94 -48.50 -18.10
C SER A 555 9.16 -49.29 -17.66
N TRP A 556 9.21 -49.64 -16.36
CA TRP A 556 10.35 -50.36 -15.80
C TRP A 556 10.46 -51.78 -16.36
N LEU A 557 9.35 -52.52 -16.42
CA LEU A 557 9.31 -53.90 -16.92
C LEU A 557 9.74 -54.01 -18.39
N VAL A 558 9.35 -53.04 -19.24
CA VAL A 558 9.76 -53.02 -20.65
C VAL A 558 11.27 -52.84 -20.79
N VAL A 559 11.86 -51.91 -20.04
CA VAL A 559 13.32 -51.68 -20.07
C VAL A 559 14.08 -52.85 -19.45
N TRP A 560 13.56 -53.44 -18.37
CA TRP A 560 14.18 -54.59 -17.70
C TRP A 560 14.16 -55.86 -18.55
N TYR A 561 13.02 -56.19 -19.18
CA TYR A 561 12.85 -57.44 -19.93
C TYR A 561 13.46 -57.40 -21.34
N PHE A 562 13.25 -56.29 -22.08
CA PHE A 562 13.68 -56.16 -23.47
C PHE A 562 15.02 -55.40 -23.65
N GLY A 563 15.59 -54.88 -22.56
CA GLY A 563 16.88 -54.20 -22.54
C GLY A 563 16.87 -52.75 -23.07
N ILE A 564 18.06 -52.17 -23.25
CA ILE A 564 18.28 -50.75 -23.59
C ILE A 564 18.33 -50.46 -25.10
N SER A 565 17.87 -51.39 -25.93
CA SER A 565 17.78 -51.14 -27.37
C SER A 565 16.80 -50.00 -27.64
N LEU A 566 16.98 -49.30 -28.78
CA LEU A 566 16.28 -48.03 -29.05
C LEU A 566 14.77 -48.13 -28.88
N VAL A 567 14.13 -49.22 -29.35
CA VAL A 567 12.67 -49.37 -29.34
C VAL A 567 12.09 -49.60 -27.93
N PRO A 568 12.52 -50.62 -27.15
CA PRO A 568 12.09 -50.78 -25.76
C PRO A 568 12.44 -49.59 -24.86
N PHE A 569 13.59 -48.96 -25.07
CA PHE A 569 13.97 -47.75 -24.33
C PHE A 569 12.98 -46.61 -24.60
N LEU A 570 12.66 -46.32 -25.87
CA LEU A 570 11.67 -45.31 -26.24
C LEU A 570 10.26 -45.67 -25.74
N ALA A 571 9.86 -46.95 -25.81
CA ALA A 571 8.56 -47.41 -25.30
C ALA A 571 8.45 -47.23 -23.77
N GLY A 572 9.49 -47.61 -23.02
CA GLY A 572 9.60 -47.33 -21.59
C GLY A 572 9.50 -45.84 -21.29
N MET A 573 10.21 -44.99 -22.05
CA MET A 573 10.11 -43.54 -21.90
C MET A 573 8.70 -42.99 -22.12
N VAL A 574 7.97 -43.50 -23.11
CA VAL A 574 6.59 -43.09 -23.39
C VAL A 574 5.67 -43.48 -22.24
N PHE A 575 5.78 -44.71 -21.72
CA PHE A 575 5.01 -45.14 -20.55
C PHE A 575 5.33 -44.30 -19.31
N PHE A 576 6.61 -44.06 -19.03
CA PHE A 576 7.04 -43.22 -17.91
C PHE A 576 6.54 -41.78 -18.04
N THR A 577 6.69 -41.19 -19.24
CA THR A 577 6.26 -39.81 -19.49
C THR A 577 4.76 -39.66 -19.36
N THR A 578 4.00 -40.63 -19.89
CA THR A 578 2.54 -40.68 -19.75
C THR A 578 2.14 -40.83 -18.29
N ALA A 579 2.77 -41.73 -17.53
CA ALA A 579 2.52 -41.91 -16.10
C ALA A 579 2.75 -40.60 -15.32
N GLN A 580 3.87 -39.91 -15.57
CA GLN A 580 4.23 -38.68 -14.87
C GLN A 580 3.31 -37.49 -15.21
N ILE A 581 2.86 -37.37 -16.45
CA ILE A 581 1.87 -36.36 -16.87
C ILE A 581 0.53 -36.63 -16.20
N GLN A 582 0.05 -37.86 -16.26
CA GLN A 582 -1.21 -38.26 -15.63
C GLN A 582 -1.14 -38.12 -14.10
N MET A 583 0.02 -38.37 -13.47
CA MET A 583 0.27 -38.05 -12.05
C MET A 583 0.18 -36.54 -11.79
N GLY A 584 0.61 -35.70 -12.73
CA GLY A 584 0.43 -34.25 -12.67
C GLY A 584 -1.04 -33.84 -12.61
N TRP A 585 -1.90 -34.46 -13.43
CA TRP A 585 -3.35 -34.22 -13.38
C TRP A 585 -3.98 -34.74 -12.09
N PHE A 586 -3.57 -35.91 -11.60
CA PHE A 586 -4.06 -36.44 -10.34
C PHE A 586 -3.62 -35.59 -9.13
N GLN A 587 -2.39 -35.08 -9.13
CA GLN A 587 -1.93 -34.16 -8.09
C GLN A 587 -2.69 -32.82 -8.17
N HIS A 588 -3.01 -32.35 -9.37
CA HIS A 588 -3.84 -31.16 -9.56
C HIS A 588 -5.22 -31.34 -8.91
N ASP A 589 -5.87 -32.49 -9.11
CA ASP A 589 -7.14 -32.85 -8.44
C ASP A 589 -7.01 -32.87 -6.91
N LEU A 590 -5.89 -33.39 -6.40
CA LEU A 590 -5.57 -33.41 -4.97
C LEU A 590 -5.34 -32.00 -4.40
N GLY A 591 -4.62 -31.15 -5.13
CA GLY A 591 -4.35 -29.77 -4.75
C GLY A 591 -5.61 -28.92 -4.63
N HIS A 592 -6.61 -29.18 -5.50
CA HIS A 592 -7.94 -28.58 -5.42
C HIS A 592 -8.89 -29.25 -4.43
N CYS A 593 -8.40 -30.24 -3.68
CA CYS A 593 -9.18 -30.99 -2.69
C CYS A 593 -10.41 -31.72 -3.24
N SER A 594 -10.37 -32.15 -4.50
CA SER A 594 -11.50 -32.82 -5.17
C SER A 594 -11.58 -34.33 -4.91
N VAL A 595 -10.51 -34.95 -4.38
CA VAL A 595 -10.40 -36.41 -4.20
C VAL A 595 -11.00 -36.89 -2.87
N PHE A 596 -10.80 -36.15 -1.77
CA PHE A 596 -11.34 -36.47 -0.45
C PHE A 596 -12.20 -35.33 0.11
N ARG A 597 -13.24 -35.68 0.89
CA ARG A 597 -14.07 -34.68 1.57
C ARG A 597 -13.31 -33.85 2.60
N LYS A 598 -12.33 -34.44 3.30
CA LYS A 598 -11.51 -33.74 4.31
C LYS A 598 -10.21 -33.25 3.66
N PRO A 599 -9.93 -31.93 3.65
CA PRO A 599 -8.72 -31.36 3.03
C PRO A 599 -7.40 -31.98 3.52
N ARG A 600 -7.35 -32.42 4.78
CA ARG A 600 -6.15 -33.06 5.36
C ARG A 600 -5.67 -34.28 4.55
N TRP A 601 -6.60 -35.09 4.05
CA TRP A 601 -6.28 -36.32 3.33
C TRP A 601 -5.84 -36.04 1.89
N ASN A 602 -6.46 -35.03 1.26
CA ASN A 602 -5.96 -34.51 -0.01
C ASN A 602 -4.53 -34.01 0.14
N ARG A 603 -4.22 -33.23 1.17
CA ARG A 603 -2.86 -32.69 1.40
C ARG A 603 -1.82 -33.80 1.62
N VAL A 604 -2.13 -34.80 2.44
CA VAL A 604 -1.23 -35.94 2.66
C VAL A 604 -0.97 -36.69 1.36
N LEU A 605 -2.01 -37.04 0.61
CA LEU A 605 -1.84 -37.77 -0.64
C LEU A 605 -1.22 -36.88 -1.72
N GLN A 606 -1.49 -35.57 -1.73
CA GLN A 606 -0.82 -34.61 -2.61
C GLN A 606 0.68 -34.62 -2.37
N MET A 607 1.13 -34.51 -1.11
CA MET A 607 2.55 -34.58 -0.77
C MET A 607 3.19 -35.89 -1.25
N VAL A 608 2.49 -37.02 -1.12
CA VAL A 608 2.97 -38.30 -1.66
C VAL A 608 3.09 -38.23 -3.20
N VAL A 609 2.04 -37.81 -3.90
CA VAL A 609 2.04 -37.84 -5.37
C VAL A 609 3.01 -36.81 -5.97
N ILE A 610 2.98 -35.56 -5.52
CA ILE A 610 3.82 -34.50 -6.12
C ILE A 610 5.26 -34.53 -5.60
N ASN A 611 5.50 -34.72 -4.29
CA ASN A 611 6.85 -34.72 -3.75
C ASN A 611 7.55 -36.06 -4.03
N LEU A 612 7.00 -37.17 -3.52
CA LEU A 612 7.64 -38.50 -3.57
C LEU A 612 7.57 -39.14 -4.96
N LEU A 613 6.42 -39.07 -5.65
CA LEU A 613 6.25 -39.78 -6.93
C LEU A 613 6.65 -38.97 -8.17
N LYS A 614 6.61 -37.63 -8.10
CA LYS A 614 6.89 -36.72 -9.24
C LYS A 614 8.12 -35.84 -9.05
N GLY A 615 8.57 -35.59 -7.82
CA GLY A 615 9.76 -34.79 -7.53
C GLY A 615 9.53 -33.28 -7.63
N MET A 616 8.38 -32.77 -7.19
CA MET A 616 8.05 -31.33 -7.16
C MET A 616 7.44 -30.93 -5.80
N PRO A 617 7.61 -29.69 -5.32
CA PRO A 617 7.09 -29.27 -4.01
C PRO A 617 5.59 -28.97 -4.05
N ALA A 618 4.79 -29.68 -3.25
CA ALA A 618 3.35 -29.46 -3.10
C ALA A 618 3.03 -28.01 -2.68
N SER A 619 3.82 -27.45 -1.75
CA SER A 619 3.61 -26.10 -1.24
C SER A 619 3.88 -25.04 -2.30
N TRP A 620 4.84 -25.26 -3.20
CA TRP A 620 5.11 -24.37 -4.33
C TRP A 620 3.93 -24.35 -5.30
N TRP A 621 3.44 -25.53 -5.69
CA TRP A 621 2.31 -25.63 -6.61
C TRP A 621 1.05 -24.99 -6.01
N ASN A 622 0.73 -25.31 -4.75
CA ASN A 622 -0.41 -24.74 -4.05
C ASN A 622 -0.30 -23.21 -3.92
N HIS A 623 0.92 -22.66 -3.79
CA HIS A 623 1.12 -21.23 -3.68
C HIS A 623 0.86 -20.50 -5.00
N LEU A 624 1.41 -20.98 -6.11
CA LEU A 624 1.26 -20.33 -7.42
C LEU A 624 -0.10 -20.60 -8.05
N HIS A 625 -0.51 -21.86 -8.10
CA HIS A 625 -1.74 -22.28 -8.78
C HIS A 625 -2.99 -21.64 -8.19
N ASN A 626 -3.06 -21.51 -6.85
CA ASN A 626 -4.19 -20.82 -6.21
C ASN A 626 -4.25 -19.31 -6.52
N GLN A 627 -3.10 -18.66 -6.77
CA GLN A 627 -3.08 -17.26 -7.21
C GLN A 627 -3.56 -17.12 -8.65
N HIS A 628 -3.14 -18.05 -9.53
CA HIS A 628 -3.65 -18.14 -10.89
C HIS A 628 -5.18 -18.29 -10.89
N HIS A 629 -5.73 -19.24 -10.13
CA HIS A 629 -7.18 -19.43 -10.02
C HIS A 629 -7.93 -18.21 -9.45
N ALA A 630 -7.30 -17.46 -8.56
CA ALA A 630 -7.92 -16.27 -7.99
C ALA A 630 -8.09 -15.14 -9.02
N LYS A 631 -7.07 -14.88 -9.83
CA LYS A 631 -7.06 -13.80 -10.84
C LYS A 631 -6.32 -14.25 -12.11
N PRO A 632 -6.88 -15.19 -12.89
CA PRO A 632 -6.21 -15.72 -14.09
C PRO A 632 -6.13 -14.65 -15.17
N ASN A 633 -5.09 -14.72 -16.00
CA ASN A 633 -4.77 -13.77 -17.06
C ASN A 633 -4.74 -12.29 -16.63
N CYS A 634 -4.67 -12.03 -15.33
CA CYS A 634 -4.61 -10.68 -14.79
C CYS A 634 -3.15 -10.27 -14.62
N PHE A 635 -2.71 -9.27 -15.38
CA PHE A 635 -1.35 -8.78 -15.31
C PHE A 635 -0.94 -8.37 -13.87
N ARG A 636 0.27 -8.76 -13.45
CA ARG A 636 0.84 -8.64 -12.08
C ARG A 636 0.17 -9.45 -10.97
N LYS A 637 -1.04 -9.99 -11.18
CA LYS A 637 -1.73 -10.84 -10.19
C LYS A 637 -1.58 -12.32 -10.50
N ASP A 638 -1.64 -12.70 -11.78
CA ASP A 638 -1.41 -14.07 -12.24
C ASP A 638 0.09 -14.41 -12.26
N PRO A 639 0.58 -15.37 -11.45
CA PRO A 639 1.98 -15.78 -11.48
C PRO A 639 2.39 -16.47 -12.79
N ASP A 640 1.45 -17.06 -13.53
CA ASP A 640 1.77 -17.80 -14.76
C ASP A 640 2.24 -16.86 -15.88
N LEU A 641 1.85 -15.58 -15.81
CA LEU A 641 2.34 -14.52 -16.68
C LEU A 641 3.73 -13.95 -16.28
N ASN A 642 4.24 -14.30 -15.09
CA ASN A 642 5.42 -13.67 -14.46
C ASN A 642 6.66 -14.59 -14.35
N MET A 643 6.67 -15.77 -15.01
CA MET A 643 7.82 -16.70 -14.95
C MET A 643 9.02 -16.17 -15.75
N HIS A 644 9.89 -15.38 -15.10
CA HIS A 644 11.17 -14.88 -15.65
C HIS A 644 12.27 -15.96 -15.62
N PRO A 645 13.00 -16.23 -16.72
CA PRO A 645 14.18 -17.11 -16.70
C PRO A 645 15.42 -16.45 -16.07
N LEU A 646 16.19 -17.25 -15.33
CA LEU A 646 17.46 -16.93 -14.65
C LEU A 646 18.64 -16.73 -15.62
N LEU A 647 19.34 -15.58 -15.51
CA LEU A 647 20.81 -15.41 -15.37
C LEU A 647 21.20 -13.94 -15.63
N PHE A 648 21.59 -13.23 -14.57
CA PHE A 648 22.11 -11.84 -14.49
C PHE A 648 21.14 -10.68 -14.82
N SER A 649 20.61 -10.02 -13.78
CA SER A 649 20.05 -8.66 -13.86
C SER A 649 20.69 -7.74 -12.80
N LEU A 650 21.02 -6.50 -13.18
CA LEU A 650 21.85 -5.55 -12.41
C LEU A 650 21.06 -4.46 -11.65
N GLY A 651 19.72 -4.57 -11.53
CA GLY A 651 18.89 -3.59 -10.83
C GLY A 651 18.72 -3.89 -9.34
N LYS A 652 19.03 -2.91 -8.46
CA LYS A 652 18.94 -2.97 -6.97
C LYS A 652 17.61 -3.51 -6.40
N THR A 653 16.51 -3.41 -7.15
CA THR A 653 15.18 -3.87 -6.73
C THR A 653 14.86 -5.31 -7.16
N LEU A 654 15.64 -5.89 -8.08
CA LEU A 654 15.42 -7.25 -8.60
C LEU A 654 16.63 -8.20 -8.36
N SER A 655 17.83 -7.67 -8.15
CA SER A 655 19.05 -8.46 -7.90
C SER A 655 19.10 -9.09 -6.50
N VAL A 656 18.29 -8.62 -5.55
CA VAL A 656 18.22 -9.12 -4.17
C VAL A 656 17.65 -10.55 -4.08
N GLU A 657 16.97 -11.05 -5.12
CA GLU A 657 16.32 -12.37 -5.06
C GLU A 657 17.13 -13.53 -5.67
N VAL A 658 18.26 -13.34 -6.37
CA VAL A 658 18.77 -14.41 -7.28
C VAL A 658 20.19 -14.97 -7.02
N CYS A 659 21.03 -14.41 -6.14
CA CYS A 659 22.47 -14.76 -6.13
C CYS A 659 22.96 -15.97 -5.31
N THR A 660 22.12 -16.92 -4.84
CA THR A 660 22.60 -18.00 -3.94
C THR A 660 23.07 -19.30 -4.63
N ILE A 661 22.98 -19.47 -5.96
CA ILE A 661 23.19 -20.79 -6.63
C ILE A 661 24.42 -20.83 -7.57
N THR A 662 25.41 -19.95 -7.41
CA THR A 662 26.71 -20.11 -8.11
C THR A 662 27.80 -20.78 -7.28
N ALA A 663 27.54 -21.12 -6.02
CA ALA A 663 28.54 -21.73 -5.13
C ALA A 663 28.57 -23.28 -5.15
N PHE A 664 27.62 -23.99 -5.77
CA PHE A 664 27.49 -25.45 -5.56
C PHE A 664 27.78 -26.36 -6.77
N LEU A 665 28.13 -25.83 -7.95
CA LEU A 665 28.41 -26.68 -9.12
C LEU A 665 29.80 -26.45 -9.69
N GLY A 666 30.79 -26.90 -8.94
CA GLY A 666 32.05 -27.34 -9.50
C GLY A 666 31.91 -28.72 -10.15
N LYS A 667 32.26 -28.79 -11.43
CA LYS A 667 32.70 -29.98 -12.21
C LYS A 667 31.63 -30.88 -12.91
N GLN A 668 31.62 -30.73 -14.24
CA GLN A 668 31.66 -31.77 -15.31
C GLN A 668 30.48 -31.94 -16.31
N LYS A 669 30.69 -31.34 -17.50
CA LYS A 669 30.61 -31.88 -18.90
C LYS A 669 29.28 -32.17 -19.66
N LYS A 670 28.88 -31.15 -20.44
CA LYS A 670 28.53 -31.05 -21.89
C LYS A 670 28.01 -32.26 -22.72
N LYS A 671 26.84 -32.04 -23.38
CA LYS A 671 26.54 -32.16 -24.85
C LYS A 671 25.19 -31.44 -25.12
N PHE A 672 24.89 -30.65 -26.14
CA PHE A 672 25.58 -29.87 -27.17
C PHE A 672 24.63 -28.69 -27.47
N MET A 673 25.09 -27.44 -27.37
CA MET A 673 24.45 -26.29 -28.02
C MET A 673 25.19 -26.05 -29.35
N PRO A 674 24.53 -25.49 -30.38
CA PRO A 674 25.19 -25.16 -31.64
C PRO A 674 26.37 -24.20 -31.39
N TYR A 675 27.51 -24.48 -32.04
CA TYR A 675 28.80 -23.82 -31.87
C TYR A 675 28.72 -22.27 -31.95
N ASN A 676 27.89 -21.73 -32.85
CA ASN A 676 27.73 -20.29 -33.05
C ASN A 676 27.06 -19.55 -31.86
N TYR A 677 26.36 -20.26 -30.97
CA TYR A 677 25.65 -19.66 -29.83
C TYR A 677 26.42 -19.78 -28.50
N GLN A 678 27.24 -20.83 -28.31
CA GLN A 678 28.15 -20.93 -27.16
C GLN A 678 29.22 -19.84 -27.19
N HIS A 679 29.66 -19.49 -28.40
CA HIS A 679 30.65 -18.45 -28.66
C HIS A 679 30.20 -17.07 -28.17
N LYS A 680 29.01 -16.61 -28.58
CA LYS A 680 28.49 -15.28 -28.19
C LYS A 680 28.20 -15.15 -26.69
N TYR A 681 27.88 -16.25 -26.03
CA TYR A 681 27.66 -16.31 -24.58
C TYR A 681 28.96 -16.10 -23.79
N LEU A 682 30.06 -16.75 -24.20
CA LEU A 682 31.37 -16.59 -23.55
C LEU A 682 31.98 -15.21 -23.82
N GLU A 683 31.84 -14.71 -25.05
CA GLU A 683 32.25 -13.36 -25.45
C GLU A 683 31.59 -12.28 -24.57
N SER A 684 30.27 -12.36 -24.38
CA SER A 684 29.51 -11.42 -23.55
C SER A 684 29.89 -11.51 -22.06
N THR A 685 30.15 -12.72 -21.57
CA THR A 685 30.49 -12.96 -20.16
C THR A 685 31.89 -12.44 -19.83
N TRP A 686 32.87 -12.68 -20.71
CA TRP A 686 34.23 -12.16 -20.55
C TRP A 686 34.30 -10.64 -20.65
N PHE A 687 33.57 -10.06 -21.61
CA PHE A 687 33.47 -8.61 -21.78
C PHE A 687 32.96 -7.92 -20.52
N ILE A 688 31.85 -8.42 -19.95
CA ILE A 688 31.30 -7.93 -18.68
C ILE A 688 32.30 -8.15 -17.54
N TRP A 689 33.07 -9.23 -17.55
CA TRP A 689 34.07 -9.49 -16.52
C TRP A 689 35.22 -8.48 -16.54
N VAL A 690 35.79 -8.20 -17.71
CA VAL A 690 36.90 -7.25 -17.89
C VAL A 690 36.45 -5.80 -17.64
N SER A 691 35.21 -5.43 -18.00
CA SER A 691 34.69 -4.10 -17.68
C SER A 691 34.41 -3.94 -16.18
N GLN A 692 33.71 -4.89 -15.55
CA GLN A 692 33.26 -4.72 -14.16
C GLN A 692 34.40 -4.75 -13.12
N MET A 693 35.51 -5.45 -13.37
CA MET A 693 36.68 -5.47 -12.47
C MET A 693 37.34 -4.10 -12.29
N ASN A 694 37.22 -3.24 -13.30
CA ASN A 694 37.82 -1.90 -13.33
C ASN A 694 36.79 -0.79 -13.03
N HIS A 695 35.49 -1.13 -13.00
CA HIS A 695 34.35 -0.25 -12.72
C HIS A 695 33.62 -0.58 -11.40
N ILE A 696 34.27 -1.27 -10.44
CA ILE A 696 33.79 -1.59 -9.07
C ILE A 696 32.77 -0.54 -8.63
N PRO A 697 31.55 -0.86 -8.18
CA PRO A 697 30.51 0.14 -7.94
C PRO A 697 30.97 1.11 -6.86
N MET A 698 31.59 2.22 -7.25
CA MET A 698 32.12 3.23 -6.38
C MET A 698 30.96 4.17 -6.04
N ASP A 699 30.77 4.51 -4.77
CA ASP A 699 29.75 5.49 -4.37
C ASP A 699 30.23 6.87 -4.83
N ILE A 700 29.83 7.25 -6.03
CA ILE A 700 30.19 8.53 -6.63
C ILE A 700 29.12 9.55 -6.25
N ASP A 701 29.51 10.50 -5.42
CA ASP A 701 28.72 11.70 -5.15
C ASP A 701 28.97 12.72 -6.27
N TYR A 702 28.16 12.65 -7.33
CA TYR A 702 28.29 13.55 -8.48
C TYR A 702 28.06 15.02 -8.13
N ASP A 703 27.51 15.35 -6.95
CA ASP A 703 27.32 16.72 -6.49
C ASP A 703 28.58 17.32 -5.83
N LYS A 704 29.57 16.47 -5.46
CA LYS A 704 30.87 16.91 -4.89
C LYS A 704 32.00 17.02 -5.91
N ASN A 705 31.92 16.31 -7.04
CA ASN A 705 32.95 16.34 -8.08
C ASN A 705 32.78 17.58 -8.97
N LYS A 706 33.79 18.46 -9.00
CA LYS A 706 33.68 19.80 -9.58
C LYS A 706 33.95 19.89 -11.09
N ASP A 707 34.44 18.81 -11.72
CA ASP A 707 34.79 18.74 -13.15
C ASP A 707 34.84 17.29 -13.72
N TRP A 708 34.90 17.15 -15.05
CA TRP A 708 34.86 15.86 -15.75
C TRP A 708 36.11 15.00 -15.47
N VAL A 709 37.31 15.57 -15.46
CA VAL A 709 38.57 14.84 -15.20
C VAL A 709 38.54 14.22 -13.80
N SER A 710 38.15 15.00 -12.79
CA SER A 710 37.94 14.51 -11.42
C SER A 710 36.89 13.40 -11.37
N THR A 711 35.80 13.52 -12.14
CA THR A 711 34.76 12.49 -12.21
C THR A 711 35.28 11.17 -12.78
N GLN A 712 36.05 11.20 -13.87
CA GLN A 712 36.64 9.98 -14.45
C GLN A 712 37.61 9.30 -13.48
N LEU A 713 38.46 10.09 -12.81
CA LEU A 713 39.43 9.59 -11.81
C LEU A 713 38.75 8.97 -10.59
N HIS A 714 37.64 9.54 -10.11
CA HIS A 714 36.92 8.98 -8.97
C HIS A 714 36.04 7.79 -9.33
N ALA A 715 35.58 7.69 -10.59
CA ALA A 715 34.63 6.70 -11.07
C ALA A 715 35.24 5.43 -11.69
N THR A 716 36.55 5.42 -11.94
CA THR A 716 37.29 4.29 -12.52
C THR A 716 38.44 3.82 -11.64
N CYS A 717 38.84 2.56 -11.80
CA CYS A 717 39.94 1.95 -11.07
C CYS A 717 40.77 1.10 -12.02
N ASN A 718 42.09 1.11 -11.86
CA ASN A 718 42.98 0.24 -12.61
C ASN A 718 43.17 -1.10 -11.92
N VAL A 719 43.57 -2.11 -12.71
CA VAL A 719 44.13 -3.37 -12.21
C VAL A 719 45.64 -3.37 -12.44
N ASN A 720 46.38 -3.82 -11.43
CA ASN A 720 47.83 -3.78 -11.39
C ASN A 720 48.46 -4.35 -12.66
N GLN A 721 49.45 -3.63 -13.17
CA GLN A 721 50.16 -3.99 -14.38
C GLN A 721 50.91 -5.32 -14.20
N SER A 722 50.74 -6.21 -15.16
CA SER A 722 51.62 -7.37 -15.37
C SER A 722 51.51 -7.80 -16.82
N VAL A 723 52.55 -8.47 -17.35
CA VAL A 723 52.51 -9.00 -18.73
C VAL A 723 51.25 -9.86 -18.95
N PHE A 724 50.85 -10.62 -17.94
CA PHE A 724 49.62 -11.42 -17.98
C PHE A 724 48.36 -10.56 -17.98
N ASN A 725 48.20 -9.60 -17.07
CA ASN A 725 46.99 -8.77 -16.97
C ASN A 725 46.82 -7.85 -18.19
N ASP A 726 47.93 -7.30 -18.69
CA ASP A 726 47.98 -6.45 -19.86
C ASP A 726 47.52 -7.24 -21.10
N TRP A 727 47.99 -8.49 -21.25
CA TRP A 727 47.54 -9.39 -22.31
C TRP A 727 46.09 -9.87 -22.12
N PHE A 728 45.73 -10.31 -20.92
CA PHE A 728 44.42 -10.88 -20.58
C PHE A 728 43.29 -9.88 -20.73
N THR A 729 43.50 -8.62 -20.34
CA THR A 729 42.51 -7.54 -20.45
C THR A 729 42.62 -6.73 -21.73
N GLY A 730 43.63 -7.01 -22.59
CA GLY A 730 43.90 -6.21 -23.79
C GLY A 730 44.29 -4.77 -23.46
N HIS A 731 45.05 -4.56 -22.38
CA HIS A 731 45.46 -3.29 -21.78
C HIS A 731 44.32 -2.45 -21.17
N LEU A 732 43.09 -2.98 -21.04
CA LEU A 732 41.98 -2.31 -20.34
C LEU A 732 42.05 -2.41 -18.82
N ASN A 733 43.08 -3.03 -18.27
CA ASN A 733 43.47 -2.87 -16.87
C ASN A 733 43.87 -1.42 -16.53
N PHE A 734 44.09 -0.56 -17.54
CA PHE A 734 44.30 0.88 -17.43
C PHE A 734 43.01 1.68 -17.75
N GLN A 735 41.93 1.46 -16.99
CA GLN A 735 40.66 2.17 -17.23
C GLN A 735 40.72 3.67 -16.94
N ILE A 736 41.54 4.11 -15.99
CA ILE A 736 41.72 5.54 -15.71
C ILE A 736 42.24 6.26 -16.96
N GLU A 737 43.29 5.72 -17.58
CA GLU A 737 43.89 6.26 -18.80
C GLU A 737 42.96 6.11 -20.00
N HIS A 738 42.19 5.00 -20.08
CA HIS A 738 41.17 4.80 -21.10
C HIS A 738 40.07 5.88 -21.04
N HIS A 739 39.61 6.25 -19.85
CA HIS A 739 38.58 7.27 -19.68
C HIS A 739 39.09 8.70 -19.90
N LEU A 740 40.35 8.97 -19.56
CA LEU A 740 40.97 10.28 -19.80
C LEU A 740 41.40 10.48 -21.25
N PHE A 741 41.84 9.41 -21.93
CA PHE A 741 42.31 9.43 -23.31
C PHE A 741 41.67 8.29 -24.14
N PRO A 742 40.35 8.33 -24.37
CA PRO A 742 39.62 7.24 -25.03
C PRO A 742 40.05 7.00 -26.48
N THR A 743 40.70 7.98 -27.11
CA THR A 743 41.22 7.88 -28.49
C THR A 743 42.68 7.41 -28.56
N MET A 744 43.37 7.23 -27.43
CA MET A 744 44.77 6.79 -27.41
C MET A 744 44.87 5.28 -27.66
N PRO A 745 45.81 4.82 -28.52
CA PRO A 745 46.11 3.41 -28.68
C PRO A 745 46.45 2.73 -27.35
N ARG A 746 45.75 1.63 -27.03
CA ARG A 746 45.76 1.01 -25.70
C ARG A 746 47.13 0.55 -25.21
N HIS A 747 48.03 0.16 -26.12
CA HIS A 747 49.40 -0.22 -25.78
C HIS A 747 50.26 0.94 -25.25
N ASN A 748 49.77 2.19 -25.34
CA ASN A 748 50.43 3.38 -24.78
C ASN A 748 49.90 3.78 -23.41
N TYR A 749 48.80 3.20 -22.91
CA TYR A 749 48.22 3.58 -21.61
C TYR A 749 49.22 3.45 -20.46
N TRP A 750 50.00 2.37 -20.42
CA TRP A 750 51.01 2.16 -19.39
C TRP A 750 52.15 3.21 -19.42
N LYS A 751 52.43 3.85 -20.57
CA LYS A 751 53.41 4.94 -20.69
C LYS A 751 52.88 6.25 -20.12
N VAL A 752 51.55 6.42 -20.15
CA VAL A 752 50.86 7.64 -19.70
C VAL A 752 50.40 7.54 -18.24
N ALA A 753 50.19 6.32 -17.73
CA ALA A 753 49.80 6.05 -16.35
C ALA A 753 50.69 6.75 -15.29
N PRO A 754 52.04 6.77 -15.39
CA PRO A 754 52.88 7.52 -14.45
C PRO A 754 52.64 9.04 -14.48
N LEU A 755 52.33 9.59 -15.66
CA LEU A 755 52.04 11.01 -15.82
C LEU A 755 50.68 11.38 -15.24
N VAL A 756 49.67 10.52 -15.45
CA VAL A 756 48.34 10.66 -14.84
C VAL A 756 48.42 10.54 -13.32
N LYS A 757 49.23 9.60 -12.81
CA LYS A 757 49.47 9.46 -11.37
C LYS A 757 50.12 10.71 -10.77
N SER A 758 51.14 11.27 -11.42
CA SER A 758 51.76 12.54 -11.01
C SER A 758 50.77 13.71 -11.00
N LEU A 759 49.86 13.76 -11.97
CA LEU A 759 48.76 14.73 -11.99
C LEU A 759 47.80 14.54 -10.81
N CYS A 760 47.46 13.28 -10.47
CA CYS A 760 46.62 12.97 -9.32
C CYS A 760 47.29 13.39 -8.01
N ASP A 761 48.58 13.09 -7.82
CA ASP A 761 49.37 13.47 -6.65
C ASP A 761 49.43 15.00 -6.47
N LYS A 762 49.63 15.75 -7.56
CA LYS A 762 49.67 17.23 -7.57
C LYS A 762 48.36 17.85 -7.06
N HIS A 763 47.22 17.22 -7.32
CA HIS A 763 45.89 17.72 -6.96
C HIS A 763 45.27 17.01 -5.75
N GLY A 764 46.02 16.14 -5.08
CA GLY A 764 45.55 15.38 -3.92
C GLY A 764 44.41 14.40 -4.24
N ILE A 765 44.35 13.90 -5.48
CA ILE A 765 43.38 12.88 -5.92
C ILE A 765 44.03 11.51 -5.80
N GLU A 766 43.31 10.54 -5.24
CA GLU A 766 43.80 9.16 -5.14
C GLU A 766 43.84 8.48 -6.51
N TYR A 767 45.01 8.03 -6.95
CA TYR A 767 45.17 7.19 -8.14
C TYR A 767 44.90 5.72 -7.80
N LYS A 768 43.71 5.22 -8.15
CA LYS A 768 43.20 3.90 -7.72
C LYS A 768 43.72 2.76 -8.59
N SER A 769 44.48 1.84 -8.00
CA SER A 769 44.92 0.60 -8.64
C SER A 769 44.82 -0.58 -7.66
N LYS A 770 44.32 -1.73 -8.12
CA LYS A 770 44.13 -2.93 -7.30
C LYS A 770 44.75 -4.17 -7.95
N THR A 771 45.10 -5.18 -7.15
CA THR A 771 45.41 -6.50 -7.73
C THR A 771 44.14 -7.12 -8.32
N LEU A 772 44.29 -7.96 -9.35
CA LEU A 772 43.18 -8.68 -9.98
C LEU A 772 42.34 -9.47 -8.95
N LEU A 773 43.02 -10.10 -7.99
CA LEU A 773 42.36 -10.86 -6.91
C LEU A 773 41.62 -9.95 -5.94
N THR A 774 42.19 -8.82 -5.52
CA THR A 774 41.48 -7.87 -4.65
C THR A 774 40.30 -7.20 -5.34
N ALA A 775 40.41 -6.86 -6.63
CA ALA A 775 39.27 -6.34 -7.40
C ALA A 775 38.13 -7.38 -7.45
N PHE A 776 38.48 -8.66 -7.62
CA PHE A 776 37.53 -9.77 -7.57
C PHE A 776 36.89 -9.95 -6.19
N VAL A 777 37.70 -9.94 -5.13
CA VAL A 777 37.23 -10.07 -3.75
C VAL A 777 36.36 -8.88 -3.35
N ASP A 778 36.68 -7.65 -3.77
CA ASP A 778 35.89 -6.46 -3.47
C ASP A 778 34.53 -6.44 -4.17
N ILE A 779 34.45 -6.97 -5.40
CA ILE A 779 33.17 -7.24 -6.07
C ILE A 779 32.33 -8.15 -5.17
N LEU A 780 32.89 -9.29 -4.74
CA LEU A 780 32.18 -10.22 -3.87
C LEU A 780 31.83 -9.60 -2.50
N HIS A 781 32.76 -8.88 -1.87
CA HIS A 781 32.60 -8.22 -0.57
C HIS A 781 31.62 -7.05 -0.59
N LYS A 782 31.41 -6.32 -1.69
CA LYS A 782 30.38 -5.27 -1.74
C LYS A 782 28.97 -5.86 -1.93
N TYR A 783 28.85 -7.07 -2.47
CA TYR A 783 27.61 -7.84 -2.50
C TYR A 783 27.31 -8.58 -1.17
N ILE A 784 28.30 -8.73 -0.26
CA ILE A 784 28.16 -9.45 1.02
C ILE A 784 27.41 -8.69 2.15
N PRO A 785 27.52 -7.37 2.35
CA PRO A 785 26.75 -6.64 3.37
C PRO A 785 25.26 -6.47 3.05
N LEU A 786 24.84 -6.71 1.80
CA LEU A 786 23.42 -6.79 1.40
C LEU A 786 22.75 -8.10 1.89
N TRP A 787 23.51 -8.96 2.58
CA TRP A 787 23.08 -10.21 3.21
C TRP A 787 22.55 -10.00 4.65
N ASP A 788 22.63 -8.79 5.21
CA ASP A 788 22.07 -8.47 6.53
C ASP A 788 20.56 -8.17 6.46
N TRP A 789 19.79 -8.90 7.27
CA TRP A 789 18.39 -9.23 7.02
C TRP A 789 17.37 -8.31 7.73
N GLN A 790 17.76 -7.10 8.16
CA GLN A 790 16.94 -6.31 9.10
C GLN A 790 16.54 -4.87 8.75
N ASN A 791 16.86 -4.27 7.59
CA ASN A 791 16.22 -2.99 7.19
C ASN A 791 16.44 -2.61 5.71
N PRO A 792 15.37 -2.22 4.97
CA PRO A 792 15.55 -1.10 4.05
C PRO A 792 14.36 -0.13 4.09
N CYS A 793 14.42 0.82 5.02
CA CYS A 793 13.90 2.18 4.80
C CYS A 793 14.83 3.17 5.51
N GLY A 794 15.71 3.81 4.74
CA GLY A 794 16.56 4.91 5.18
C GLY A 794 16.79 5.88 4.01
N THR A 795 15.99 6.94 3.97
CA THR A 795 16.34 8.32 3.58
C THR A 795 17.37 8.57 2.48
N VAL A 796 16.92 9.08 1.32
CA VAL A 796 17.47 10.33 0.73
C VAL A 796 16.31 11.10 0.08
N LEU A 797 15.82 12.12 0.78
CA LEU A 797 15.00 13.18 0.23
C LEU A 797 15.46 14.44 0.98
N THR A 798 16.48 15.12 0.45
CA THR A 798 16.73 16.59 0.50
C THR A 798 18.19 16.93 0.17
N SER A 799 18.42 17.47 -1.03
CA SER A 799 19.41 18.51 -1.40
C SER A 799 19.17 18.77 -2.90
N LEU A 800 18.65 19.90 -3.38
CA LEU A 800 19.20 21.25 -3.29
C LEU A 800 18.10 22.28 -3.66
N THR A 801 17.61 23.02 -2.68
CA THR A 801 17.18 24.41 -2.83
C THR A 801 17.99 25.21 -1.82
N GLN A 802 19.07 25.83 -2.30
CA GLN A 802 19.82 26.97 -1.73
C GLN A 802 21.31 26.80 -2.03
N ASN A 803 21.82 27.60 -2.97
CA ASN A 803 23.02 28.41 -2.79
C ASN A 803 23.13 29.39 -3.96
N GLN A 804 22.42 30.51 -3.81
CA GLN A 804 22.81 31.79 -4.39
C GLN A 804 23.85 32.42 -3.45
N LYS A 805 24.84 33.11 -4.04
CA LYS A 805 25.97 33.87 -3.44
C LYS A 805 27.17 32.98 -3.10
N ASP A 806 28.34 33.11 -3.70
CA ASP A 806 29.16 34.31 -3.87
C ASP A 806 30.30 33.98 -4.85
N PHE A 807 30.65 34.92 -5.73
CA PHE A 807 32.02 35.18 -6.19
C PHE A 807 32.00 36.47 -7.02
N SER A 808 32.19 37.60 -6.34
CA SER A 808 32.57 38.87 -6.94
C SER A 808 34.08 38.89 -7.24
N GLY A 809 34.44 39.41 -8.42
CA GLY A 809 35.74 40.07 -8.62
C GLY A 809 36.64 39.51 -9.72
N LYS A 810 36.57 40.08 -10.93
CA LYS A 810 37.57 41.04 -11.47
C LYS A 810 37.35 41.27 -12.97
N ASN A 811 37.30 42.54 -13.33
CA ASN A 811 37.13 43.07 -14.69
C ASN A 811 38.26 42.64 -15.63
N LEU A 812 37.89 42.26 -16.85
CA LEU A 812 38.71 42.38 -18.06
C LEU A 812 37.83 42.97 -19.17
N ALA A 813 38.35 43.98 -19.88
CA ALA A 813 37.64 44.74 -20.90
C ALA A 813 37.29 43.88 -22.15
N PRO A 814 36.19 44.16 -22.87
CA PRO A 814 35.73 43.32 -23.99
C PRO A 814 36.42 43.67 -25.32
N ALA A 815 36.59 42.66 -26.18
CA ALA A 815 36.67 42.86 -27.62
C ALA A 815 35.28 43.27 -28.16
N ALA A 816 35.24 44.27 -29.04
CA ALA A 816 34.01 44.88 -29.55
C ALA A 816 33.15 43.88 -30.35
N GLY A 817 31.84 43.82 -30.03
CA GLY A 817 30.81 43.20 -30.90
C GLY A 817 30.03 41.99 -30.38
N MET A 818 30.34 41.41 -29.20
CA MET A 818 29.56 40.27 -28.66
C MET A 818 28.55 40.69 -27.58
N ARG A 819 27.30 40.23 -27.72
CA ARG A 819 26.22 40.35 -26.73
C ARG A 819 26.62 39.62 -25.43
N ARG A 820 26.43 40.27 -24.28
CA ARG A 820 26.62 39.67 -22.94
C ARG A 820 25.32 38.99 -22.50
N PHE A 821 25.44 37.81 -21.91
CA PHE A 821 24.31 37.02 -21.39
C PHE A 821 24.45 36.84 -19.88
N THR A 822 23.34 36.89 -19.14
CA THR A 822 23.33 36.63 -17.69
C THR A 822 23.20 35.13 -17.40
N TRP A 823 23.62 34.69 -16.21
CA TRP A 823 23.44 33.29 -15.78
C TRP A 823 21.97 32.89 -15.66
N GLU A 824 21.08 33.85 -15.40
CA GLU A 824 19.62 33.64 -15.42
C GLU A 824 19.11 33.37 -16.85
N GLU A 825 19.55 34.16 -17.84
CA GLU A 825 19.19 33.94 -19.25
C GLU A 825 19.70 32.59 -19.79
N ILE A 826 20.88 32.16 -19.34
CA ILE A 826 21.48 30.88 -19.71
C ILE A 826 20.74 29.73 -19.01
N GLY A 827 20.47 29.85 -17.72
CA GLY A 827 19.78 28.83 -16.91
C GLY A 827 18.34 28.56 -17.36
N GLN A 828 17.65 29.57 -17.89
CA GLN A 828 16.30 29.42 -18.46
C GLN A 828 16.28 28.64 -19.79
N ARG A 829 17.41 28.56 -20.50
CA ARG A 829 17.58 27.85 -21.79
C ARG A 829 18.25 26.48 -21.63
N ASN A 830 17.72 25.70 -20.68
CA ASN A 830 18.11 24.32 -20.41
C ASN A 830 17.18 23.28 -21.08
N GLY A 831 16.20 23.75 -21.87
CA GLY A 831 15.21 22.93 -22.56
C GLY A 831 14.04 22.43 -21.71
N ARG A 832 13.82 22.95 -20.49
CA ARG A 832 12.72 22.55 -19.57
C ARG A 832 11.83 23.71 -19.10
N GLY A 833 11.79 24.83 -19.82
CA GLY A 833 11.04 26.04 -19.42
C GLY A 833 10.24 26.71 -20.55
N PRO A 834 9.61 27.87 -20.27
CA PRO A 834 8.71 28.59 -21.19
C PRO A 834 9.39 29.12 -22.48
N ALA A 835 10.72 29.19 -22.51
CA ALA A 835 11.51 29.78 -23.58
C ALA A 835 11.77 28.87 -24.81
N GLY A 836 11.02 27.78 -24.98
CA GLY A 836 11.12 26.90 -26.15
C GLY A 836 12.30 25.91 -26.11
N GLN A 837 12.41 25.07 -27.16
CA GLN A 837 13.35 23.93 -27.26
C GLN A 837 14.86 24.32 -27.26
N GLU A 838 15.20 25.57 -26.97
CA GLU A 838 16.55 26.09 -26.97
C GLU A 838 17.40 25.49 -25.83
N ARG A 839 18.64 25.12 -26.16
CA ARG A 839 19.62 24.51 -25.28
C ARG A 839 20.95 25.21 -25.43
N TRP A 840 21.34 25.98 -24.43
CA TRP A 840 22.57 26.76 -24.46
C TRP A 840 23.63 26.15 -23.54
N LEU A 841 24.90 26.29 -23.89
CA LEU A 841 26.04 25.78 -23.11
C LEU A 841 27.14 26.84 -23.06
N VAL A 842 27.75 27.07 -21.90
CA VAL A 842 28.91 27.98 -21.79
C VAL A 842 30.20 27.18 -21.89
N ILE A 843 31.09 27.60 -22.79
CA ILE A 843 32.47 27.07 -22.91
C ILE A 843 33.41 28.28 -23.04
N HIS A 844 34.39 28.38 -22.15
CA HIS A 844 35.38 29.46 -22.11
C HIS A 844 34.77 30.87 -22.11
N ARG A 845 33.76 31.08 -21.25
CA ARG A 845 33.02 32.35 -21.12
C ARG A 845 32.28 32.79 -22.40
N LYS A 846 32.09 31.89 -23.37
CA LYS A 846 31.27 32.08 -24.56
C LYS A 846 30.04 31.16 -24.49
N VAL A 847 28.88 31.68 -24.87
CA VAL A 847 27.61 30.94 -24.90
C VAL A 847 27.41 30.34 -26.29
N TYR A 848 27.14 29.04 -26.35
CA TYR A 848 26.86 28.30 -27.58
C TYR A 848 25.43 27.75 -27.56
N ASP A 849 24.67 28.01 -28.62
CA ASP A 849 23.39 27.32 -28.84
C ASP A 849 23.64 25.96 -29.50
N ILE A 850 23.34 24.89 -28.76
CA ILE A 850 23.58 23.50 -29.17
C ILE A 850 22.29 22.79 -29.61
N SER A 851 21.15 23.50 -29.71
CA SER A 851 19.82 22.92 -29.91
C SER A 851 19.73 22.02 -31.16
N HIS A 852 20.27 22.51 -32.28
CA HIS A 852 20.34 21.76 -33.54
C HIS A 852 21.49 20.74 -33.58
N PHE A 853 22.61 21.06 -32.94
CA PHE A 853 23.80 20.20 -32.94
C PHE A 853 23.60 18.93 -32.09
N CYS A 854 22.81 18.99 -31.01
CA CYS A 854 22.50 17.84 -30.15
C CYS A 854 22.00 16.62 -30.94
N ARG A 855 21.19 16.81 -31.99
CA ARG A 855 20.64 15.70 -32.79
C ARG A 855 21.66 15.08 -33.76
N ARG A 856 22.71 15.83 -34.10
CA ARG A 856 23.79 15.44 -35.03
C ARG A 856 25.08 15.02 -34.32
N HIS A 857 25.11 15.10 -32.99
CA HIS A 857 26.30 14.76 -32.20
C HIS A 857 26.60 13.26 -32.27
N PRO A 858 27.84 12.85 -32.60
CA PRO A 858 28.20 11.44 -32.82
C PRO A 858 28.01 10.56 -31.56
N GLY A 859 28.16 11.12 -30.35
CA GLY A 859 27.88 10.42 -29.08
C GLY A 859 26.41 10.44 -28.62
N GLY A 860 25.48 10.94 -29.46
CA GLY A 860 24.06 11.04 -29.16
C GLY A 860 23.64 12.30 -28.38
N SER A 861 22.34 12.62 -28.43
CA SER A 861 21.81 13.90 -27.94
C SER A 861 21.81 14.05 -26.42
N ARG A 862 21.73 12.96 -25.66
CA ARG A 862 21.67 12.98 -24.18
C ARG A 862 22.92 13.56 -23.52
N LEU A 863 24.08 13.42 -24.18
CA LEU A 863 25.39 13.84 -23.67
C LEU A 863 25.44 15.35 -23.38
N LEU A 864 25.20 16.14 -24.43
CA LEU A 864 25.25 17.61 -24.38
C LEU A 864 24.05 18.22 -23.64
N VAL A 865 22.88 17.57 -23.71
CA VAL A 865 21.67 18.01 -23.00
C VAL A 865 21.86 18.01 -21.49
N SER A 866 22.70 17.11 -20.96
CA SER A 866 22.92 17.02 -19.52
C SER A 866 23.72 18.19 -18.91
N HIS A 867 24.32 19.05 -19.75
CA HIS A 867 25.06 20.25 -19.35
C HIS A 867 24.39 21.55 -19.85
N ALA A 868 23.20 21.45 -20.47
CA ALA A 868 22.49 22.62 -20.98
C ALA A 868 22.08 23.58 -19.83
N GLY A 869 22.32 24.87 -20.03
CA GLY A 869 22.10 25.94 -19.07
C GLY A 869 23.21 26.10 -18.02
N GLN A 870 24.36 25.45 -18.20
CA GLN A 870 25.48 25.47 -17.26
C GLN A 870 26.82 25.85 -17.93
N ASP A 871 27.82 26.17 -17.10
CA ASP A 871 29.21 26.26 -17.55
C ASP A 871 29.82 24.87 -17.67
N ALA A 872 30.18 24.47 -18.88
CA ALA A 872 30.98 23.26 -19.11
C ALA A 872 32.48 23.56 -19.14
N THR A 873 32.91 24.75 -18.72
CA THR A 873 34.34 25.07 -18.57
C THR A 873 34.89 24.47 -17.28
N GLU A 874 35.71 23.44 -17.40
CA GLU A 874 36.31 22.75 -16.25
C GLU A 874 37.48 23.54 -15.60
N LYS A 875 37.63 23.45 -14.26
CA LYS A 875 38.68 24.13 -13.48
C LYS A 875 40.03 23.37 -13.42
N LEU A 876 40.03 22.05 -13.62
CA LEU A 876 41.24 21.18 -13.59
C LEU A 876 42.08 21.21 -14.88
N VAL A 877 41.64 22.01 -15.86
CA VAL A 877 42.00 21.88 -17.29
C VAL A 877 43.40 22.30 -17.65
N LYS A 878 44.04 23.24 -16.94
CA LYS A 878 45.35 23.74 -17.37
C LYS A 878 46.41 22.64 -17.32
N ASP A 879 46.48 21.92 -16.21
CA ASP A 879 47.45 20.85 -16.00
C ASP A 879 47.09 19.60 -16.82
N PHE A 880 45.81 19.26 -16.98
CA PHE A 880 45.40 18.16 -17.88
C PHE A 880 45.65 18.49 -19.36
N ARG A 881 45.49 19.75 -19.79
CA ARG A 881 45.85 20.19 -21.15
C ARG A 881 47.35 20.12 -21.38
N GLU A 882 48.15 20.50 -20.39
CA GLU A 882 49.60 20.39 -20.47
C GLU A 882 50.04 18.92 -20.50
N LEU A 883 49.39 18.05 -19.72
CA LEU A 883 49.55 16.60 -19.80
C LEU A 883 49.18 16.08 -21.20
N ARG A 884 48.00 16.44 -21.73
CA ARG A 884 47.55 16.03 -23.06
C ARG A 884 48.50 16.52 -24.16
N ALA A 885 48.94 17.78 -24.11
CA ALA A 885 49.92 18.33 -25.04
C ALA A 885 51.28 17.62 -24.94
N THR A 886 51.65 17.13 -23.75
CA THR A 886 52.86 16.32 -23.55
C THR A 886 52.69 14.93 -24.15
N VAL A 887 51.55 14.28 -23.93
CA VAL A 887 51.19 12.99 -24.55
C VAL A 887 51.14 13.09 -26.08
N GLU A 888 50.62 14.19 -26.61
CA GLU A 888 50.61 14.52 -28.05
C GLU A 888 52.04 14.72 -28.58
N ARG A 889 52.91 15.47 -27.89
CA ARG A 889 54.33 15.64 -28.26
C ARG A 889 55.14 14.34 -28.19
N MET A 890 54.77 13.41 -27.32
CA MET A 890 55.35 12.07 -27.25
C MET A 890 54.86 11.15 -28.39
N GLY A 891 53.98 11.63 -29.28
CA GLY A 891 53.42 10.87 -30.40
C GLY A 891 52.51 9.72 -29.97
N LEU A 892 52.01 9.73 -28.73
CA LEU A 892 51.32 8.57 -28.15
C LEU A 892 49.84 8.47 -28.56
N LEU A 893 49.25 9.53 -29.12
CA LEU A 893 47.86 9.55 -29.62
C LEU A 893 47.73 9.04 -31.06
N GLU A 894 48.82 8.98 -31.82
CA GLU A 894 48.80 8.55 -33.23
C GLU A 894 48.74 7.02 -33.34
N PRO A 895 47.83 6.46 -34.14
CA PRO A 895 47.70 5.01 -34.31
C PRO A 895 48.85 4.44 -35.16
N ASN A 896 49.59 3.46 -34.60
CA ASN A 896 50.64 2.76 -35.34
C ASN A 896 50.03 1.65 -36.22
N GLN A 897 50.00 1.88 -37.54
CA GLN A 897 49.44 0.92 -38.51
C GLN A 897 50.18 -0.42 -38.51
N LEU A 898 51.48 -0.45 -38.19
CA LEU A 898 52.25 -1.70 -38.12
C LEU A 898 51.77 -2.61 -36.97
N PHE A 899 51.36 -2.02 -35.85
CA PHE A 899 50.80 -2.76 -34.72
C PHE A 899 49.44 -3.39 -35.06
N PHE A 900 48.64 -2.74 -35.91
CA PHE A 900 47.37 -3.30 -36.40
C PHE A 900 47.59 -4.59 -37.20
N PHE A 901 48.54 -4.61 -38.12
CA PHE A 901 48.85 -5.81 -38.91
C PHE A 901 49.46 -6.94 -38.06
N LEU A 902 50.31 -6.60 -37.09
CA LEU A 902 50.88 -7.58 -36.15
C LEU A 902 49.84 -8.17 -35.20
N LEU A 903 48.88 -7.36 -34.74
CA LEU A 903 47.77 -7.84 -33.90
C LEU A 903 46.81 -8.73 -34.70
N LEU A 904 46.52 -8.37 -35.96
CA LEU A 904 45.70 -9.20 -36.84
C LEU A 904 46.39 -10.55 -37.13
N ALA A 905 47.70 -10.55 -37.36
CA ALA A 905 48.48 -11.77 -37.53
C ALA A 905 48.47 -12.64 -36.25
N HIS A 906 48.55 -12.03 -35.07
CA HIS A 906 48.47 -12.74 -33.78
C HIS A 906 47.10 -13.40 -33.56
N ILE A 907 46.01 -12.70 -33.88
CA ILE A 907 44.63 -13.23 -33.80
C ILE A 907 44.48 -14.45 -34.73
N LEU A 908 44.95 -14.33 -35.97
CA LEU A 908 44.92 -15.43 -36.93
C LEU A 908 45.76 -16.64 -36.47
N LEU A 909 46.89 -16.40 -35.82
CA LEU A 909 47.73 -17.45 -35.21
C LEU A 909 47.04 -18.13 -34.02
N LEU A 910 46.32 -17.39 -33.17
CA LEU A 910 45.55 -17.95 -32.06
C LEU A 910 44.36 -18.79 -32.53
N ASP A 911 43.65 -18.33 -33.57
CA ASP A 911 42.59 -19.12 -34.22
C ASP A 911 43.16 -20.41 -34.82
N ALA A 912 44.27 -20.32 -35.56
CA ALA A 912 44.93 -21.49 -36.15
C ALA A 912 45.40 -22.48 -35.08
N ALA A 913 45.99 -22.00 -33.97
CA ALA A 913 46.42 -22.83 -32.85
C ALA A 913 45.24 -23.53 -32.15
N ALA A 914 44.10 -22.85 -31.99
CA ALA A 914 42.92 -23.44 -31.38
C ALA A 914 42.35 -24.59 -32.22
N TRP A 915 42.32 -24.41 -33.55
CA TRP A 915 41.89 -25.45 -34.48
C TRP A 915 42.87 -26.63 -34.53
N LEU A 916 44.18 -26.36 -34.49
CA LEU A 916 45.21 -27.39 -34.39
C LEU A 916 45.05 -28.24 -33.11
N VAL A 917 44.78 -27.62 -31.96
CA VAL A 917 44.56 -28.34 -30.69
C VAL A 917 43.29 -29.20 -30.74
N LEU A 918 42.21 -28.75 -31.40
CA LEU A 918 41.01 -29.57 -31.60
C LEU A 918 41.23 -30.73 -32.58
N PHE A 919 42.01 -30.49 -33.63
CA PHE A 919 42.28 -31.45 -34.68
C PHE A 919 43.17 -32.60 -34.18
N TYR A 920 44.22 -32.30 -33.42
CA TYR A 920 45.18 -33.31 -32.95
C TYR A 920 44.75 -34.05 -31.68
N PHE A 921 44.04 -33.38 -30.75
CA PHE A 921 43.71 -33.96 -29.44
C PHE A 921 42.21 -34.26 -29.24
N GLY A 922 41.40 -34.03 -30.27
CA GLY A 922 39.98 -34.37 -30.32
C GLY A 922 39.07 -33.50 -29.42
N THR A 923 37.77 -33.80 -29.42
CA THR A 923 36.73 -33.01 -28.69
C THR A 923 36.59 -33.41 -27.21
N SER A 924 37.60 -34.07 -26.66
CA SER A 924 37.65 -34.35 -25.23
C SER A 924 37.73 -33.02 -24.46
N LEU A 925 37.20 -33.00 -23.24
CA LEU A 925 36.85 -31.72 -22.60
C LEU A 925 38.04 -30.80 -22.32
N LEU A 926 39.25 -31.32 -22.11
CA LEU A 926 40.40 -30.48 -21.76
C LEU A 926 40.96 -29.77 -23.02
N PRO A 927 41.27 -30.47 -24.14
CA PRO A 927 41.56 -29.83 -25.43
C PRO A 927 40.41 -28.95 -25.92
N PHE A 928 39.16 -29.40 -25.75
CA PHE A 928 37.99 -28.61 -26.13
C PHE A 928 37.89 -27.31 -25.33
N VAL A 929 38.15 -27.32 -24.03
CA VAL A 929 38.17 -26.10 -23.20
C VAL A 929 39.34 -25.20 -23.56
N PHE A 930 40.52 -25.77 -23.84
CA PHE A 930 41.71 -25.00 -24.18
C PHE A 930 41.56 -24.29 -25.53
N SER A 931 41.04 -24.98 -26.55
CA SER A 931 40.71 -24.37 -27.83
C SER A 931 39.58 -23.36 -27.74
N LEU A 932 38.56 -23.61 -26.92
CA LEU A 932 37.50 -22.64 -26.66
C LEU A 932 38.06 -21.37 -26.01
N LEU A 933 39.05 -21.51 -25.12
CA LEU A 933 39.73 -20.38 -24.48
C LEU A 933 40.54 -19.57 -25.51
N LEU A 934 41.34 -20.23 -26.35
CA LEU A 934 42.13 -19.58 -27.40
C LEU A 934 41.25 -18.84 -28.43
N LEU A 935 40.17 -19.47 -28.89
CA LEU A 935 39.17 -18.86 -29.78
C LEU A 935 38.47 -17.67 -29.11
N THR A 936 38.12 -17.79 -27.82
CA THR A 936 37.49 -16.69 -27.06
C THR A 936 38.46 -15.50 -26.95
N ILE A 937 39.74 -15.74 -26.67
CA ILE A 937 40.77 -14.69 -26.58
C ILE A 937 40.97 -14.01 -27.95
N SER A 938 41.11 -14.80 -29.02
CA SER A 938 41.23 -14.32 -30.40
C SER A 938 40.04 -13.44 -30.82
N GLN A 939 38.82 -13.90 -30.56
CA GLN A 939 37.58 -13.23 -30.97
C GLN A 939 37.25 -12.02 -30.11
N VAL A 940 37.62 -12.02 -28.83
CA VAL A 940 37.56 -10.81 -28.00
C VAL A 940 38.57 -9.79 -28.53
N GLN A 941 39.82 -10.17 -28.79
CA GLN A 941 40.82 -9.28 -29.39
C GLN A 941 40.36 -8.71 -30.75
N ALA A 942 39.66 -9.51 -31.56
CA ALA A 942 39.01 -9.09 -32.81
C ALA A 942 37.77 -8.20 -32.59
N ALA A 943 36.95 -8.46 -31.56
CA ALA A 943 35.80 -7.63 -31.21
C ALA A 943 36.23 -6.23 -30.77
N TRP A 944 37.41 -6.09 -30.16
CA TRP A 944 37.96 -4.77 -29.84
C TRP A 944 38.62 -4.04 -31.02
N LEU A 945 38.90 -4.73 -32.13
CA LEU A 945 39.24 -4.10 -33.42
C LEU A 945 37.99 -3.52 -34.13
N GLN A 946 36.76 -3.78 -33.63
CA GLN A 946 35.49 -3.31 -34.22
C GLN A 946 35.33 -1.79 -34.28
N HIS A 947 36.22 -1.00 -33.67
CA HIS A 947 36.19 0.45 -33.85
C HIS A 947 36.25 0.84 -35.36
N ASP A 948 36.83 -0.03 -36.21
CA ASP A 948 37.01 0.20 -37.66
C ASP A 948 36.27 -0.79 -38.60
N LEU A 949 35.74 -1.94 -38.14
CA LEU A 949 35.11 -2.96 -39.01
C LEU A 949 33.81 -3.56 -38.40
N GLY A 950 32.71 -2.83 -38.49
CA GLY A 950 31.42 -3.13 -37.84
C GLY A 950 30.51 -4.20 -38.47
N HIS A 951 30.99 -5.06 -39.39
CA HIS A 951 30.11 -5.97 -40.15
C HIS A 951 30.27 -7.47 -39.84
N LEU A 952 31.33 -7.90 -39.13
CA LEU A 952 31.65 -9.33 -38.95
C LEU A 952 30.95 -10.02 -37.76
N SER A 953 30.50 -9.29 -36.72
CA SER A 953 29.92 -9.87 -35.49
C SER A 953 28.38 -9.72 -35.37
N GLY A 954 27.76 -8.94 -36.25
CA GLY A 954 26.32 -8.64 -36.21
C GLY A 954 25.91 -7.56 -35.20
N ALA A 955 26.86 -6.92 -34.50
CA ALA A 955 26.61 -5.71 -33.72
C ALA A 955 26.94 -4.46 -34.56
N SER A 956 26.06 -3.46 -34.56
CA SER A 956 26.31 -2.22 -35.30
C SER A 956 27.41 -1.39 -34.63
N ALA A 957 28.51 -1.08 -35.33
CA ALA A 957 29.54 -0.17 -34.83
C ALA A 957 28.95 1.15 -34.31
N LYS A 958 27.92 1.68 -34.99
CA LYS A 958 27.19 2.90 -34.58
C LYS A 958 26.44 2.74 -33.24
N TRP A 959 25.94 1.55 -32.94
CA TRP A 959 25.31 1.24 -31.66
C TRP A 959 26.35 1.14 -30.53
N TRP A 960 27.50 0.51 -30.81
CA TRP A 960 28.61 0.42 -29.88
C TRP A 960 29.18 1.80 -29.54
N THR A 961 29.49 2.61 -30.54
CA THR A 961 29.98 3.99 -30.36
C THR A 961 29.00 4.83 -29.51
N LEU A 962 27.69 4.64 -29.67
CA LEU A 962 26.67 5.39 -28.91
C LEU A 962 26.64 5.00 -27.43
N LEU A 963 26.71 3.72 -27.11
CA LEU A 963 26.70 3.22 -25.72
C LEU A 963 28.00 3.54 -25.01
N HIS A 964 29.13 3.23 -25.65
CA HIS A 964 30.47 3.49 -25.11
C HIS A 964 30.69 4.99 -24.88
N SER A 965 30.25 5.85 -25.79
CA SER A 965 30.32 7.31 -25.60
C SER A 965 29.48 7.81 -24.42
N GLN A 966 28.35 7.16 -24.12
CA GLN A 966 27.52 7.51 -22.96
C GLN A 966 28.16 7.05 -21.65
N HIS A 967 28.79 5.87 -21.66
CA HIS A 967 29.58 5.34 -20.55
C HIS A 967 30.76 6.27 -20.21
N HIS A 968 31.57 6.68 -21.19
CA HIS A 968 32.69 7.64 -20.99
C HIS A 968 32.26 9.02 -20.47
N ALA A 969 31.01 9.40 -20.70
CA ALA A 969 30.48 10.68 -20.26
C ALA A 969 30.20 10.73 -18.75
N LYS A 970 29.54 9.67 -18.24
CA LYS A 970 29.08 9.55 -16.86
C LYS A 970 29.18 8.08 -16.40
N PRO A 971 30.40 7.53 -16.29
CA PRO A 971 30.59 6.13 -15.94
C PRO A 971 30.07 5.86 -14.53
N ASN A 972 29.46 4.70 -14.32
CA ASN A 972 28.87 4.24 -13.05
C ASN A 972 27.68 5.08 -12.53
N CYS A 973 27.02 5.86 -13.40
CA CYS A 973 25.86 6.66 -13.04
C CYS A 973 24.54 5.90 -13.31
N PHE A 974 23.79 5.59 -12.24
CA PHE A 974 22.50 4.88 -12.34
C PHE A 974 21.50 5.59 -13.27
N HIS A 975 20.87 4.83 -14.17
CA HIS A 975 19.98 5.30 -15.27
C HIS A 975 20.62 6.14 -16.38
N LYS A 976 21.93 6.40 -16.32
CA LYS A 976 22.66 7.16 -17.34
C LYS A 976 23.80 6.38 -17.99
N ASP A 977 24.33 5.38 -17.28
CA ASP A 977 25.29 4.41 -17.78
C ASP A 977 24.56 3.12 -18.25
N PRO A 978 24.59 2.80 -19.55
CA PRO A 978 23.88 1.63 -20.08
C PRO A 978 24.53 0.29 -19.71
N ASP A 979 25.81 0.27 -19.32
CA ASP A 979 26.54 -0.97 -19.03
C ASP A 979 26.09 -1.62 -17.70
N ILE A 980 25.28 -0.91 -16.91
CA ILE A 980 24.71 -1.37 -15.63
C ILE A 980 23.18 -1.64 -15.67
N ASP A 981 22.50 -1.54 -16.83
CA ASP A 981 21.02 -1.60 -16.95
C ASP A 981 20.48 -2.71 -17.90
N MET A 982 20.97 -3.95 -17.79
CA MET A 982 20.60 -5.11 -18.64
C MET A 982 19.55 -6.10 -18.06
N HIS A 983 18.69 -6.69 -18.92
CA HIS A 983 17.61 -7.66 -18.55
C HIS A 983 17.45 -8.80 -19.60
N PRO A 984 17.60 -10.11 -19.28
CA PRO A 984 17.52 -11.17 -20.30
C PRO A 984 16.18 -11.97 -20.30
N PHE A 985 15.67 -12.22 -21.52
CA PHE A 985 14.61 -13.17 -21.97
C PHE A 985 13.17 -13.08 -21.40
N LEU A 986 12.20 -12.71 -22.25
CA LEU A 986 10.74 -12.85 -22.04
C LEU A 986 10.00 -13.12 -23.37
N PHE A 987 8.78 -13.66 -23.31
CA PHE A 987 7.76 -13.48 -24.35
C PHE A 987 6.93 -12.23 -24.02
N THR A 988 6.49 -11.46 -25.01
CA THR A 988 5.46 -10.43 -24.79
C THR A 988 4.09 -11.08 -24.93
N LEU A 989 3.38 -11.23 -23.81
CA LEU A 989 2.03 -11.78 -23.76
C LEU A 989 1.04 -10.64 -23.51
N GLY A 990 -0.02 -10.57 -24.33
CA GLY A 990 -1.06 -9.55 -24.21
C GLY A 990 -0.72 -8.22 -24.91
N LYS A 991 -1.75 -7.58 -25.46
CA LYS A 991 -1.63 -6.37 -26.30
C LYS A 991 -1.00 -5.20 -25.55
N LYS A 992 -1.54 -4.83 -24.39
CA LYS A 992 -1.06 -3.69 -23.59
C LYS A 992 0.36 -3.87 -23.06
N PHE A 993 0.71 -5.07 -22.60
CA PHE A 993 2.05 -5.34 -22.08
C PHE A 993 3.10 -5.32 -23.20
N SER A 994 2.76 -5.86 -24.38
CA SER A 994 3.60 -5.79 -25.57
C SER A 994 3.87 -4.34 -25.98
N VAL A 995 2.84 -3.49 -25.98
CA VAL A 995 2.99 -2.04 -26.24
C VAL A 995 3.83 -1.37 -25.15
N GLU A 996 3.56 -1.64 -23.86
CA GLU A 996 4.31 -1.06 -22.73
C GLU A 996 5.81 -1.39 -22.81
N LEU A 997 6.15 -2.64 -23.13
CA LEU A 997 7.54 -3.08 -23.32
C LEU A 997 8.16 -2.48 -24.59
N GLY A 998 7.39 -2.33 -25.66
CA GLY A 998 7.80 -1.70 -26.92
C GLY A 998 8.15 -0.22 -26.72
N ILE A 999 7.25 0.54 -26.10
CA ILE A 999 7.44 1.96 -25.72
C ILE A 999 8.68 2.14 -24.84
N LYS A 1000 8.89 1.23 -23.88
CA LYS A 1000 10.06 1.22 -23.00
C LYS A 1000 11.37 0.89 -23.72
N LYS A 1001 11.31 0.57 -25.03
CA LYS A 1001 12.44 0.22 -25.90
C LYS A 1001 13.36 -0.86 -25.31
N LYS A 1002 12.79 -1.76 -24.52
CA LYS A 1002 13.53 -2.87 -23.89
C LYS A 1002 13.87 -3.92 -24.95
N LYS A 1003 15.05 -3.78 -25.57
CA LYS A 1003 15.50 -4.66 -26.66
C LYS A 1003 16.53 -5.67 -26.15
N TYR A 1004 16.10 -6.90 -25.92
CA TYR A 1004 16.97 -7.98 -25.43
C TYR A 1004 16.82 -9.30 -26.25
N MET A 1005 15.77 -9.46 -27.06
CA MET A 1005 15.58 -10.51 -28.09
C MET A 1005 14.80 -9.92 -29.29
N PRO A 1006 14.79 -10.52 -30.49
CA PRO A 1006 13.90 -10.14 -31.57
C PRO A 1006 12.46 -10.61 -31.25
N TYR A 1007 11.79 -9.89 -30.35
CA TYR A 1007 10.43 -10.18 -29.87
C TYR A 1007 9.41 -10.29 -31.01
N ASN A 1008 9.64 -9.59 -32.12
CA ASN A 1008 8.86 -9.69 -33.36
C ASN A 1008 8.88 -11.11 -34.00
N HIS A 1009 9.81 -11.98 -33.59
CA HIS A 1009 9.92 -13.35 -34.05
C HIS A 1009 9.68 -14.39 -32.95
N GLN A 1010 9.13 -14.00 -31.80
CA GLN A 1010 8.93 -14.89 -30.65
C GLN A 1010 8.10 -16.16 -30.97
N HIS A 1011 7.12 -16.05 -31.88
CA HIS A 1011 6.33 -17.18 -32.38
C HIS A 1011 7.15 -18.26 -33.10
N LYS A 1012 8.31 -17.90 -33.69
CA LYS A 1012 9.21 -18.87 -34.38
C LYS A 1012 10.04 -19.69 -33.39
N TYR A 1013 10.41 -19.10 -32.25
CA TYR A 1013 11.23 -19.75 -31.22
C TYR A 1013 10.42 -20.54 -30.20
N PHE A 1014 9.12 -20.27 -30.11
CA PHE A 1014 8.18 -21.02 -29.27
C PHE A 1014 8.20 -22.53 -29.60
N PHE A 1015 8.44 -22.90 -30.86
CA PHE A 1015 8.45 -24.30 -31.32
C PHE A 1015 9.83 -24.99 -31.32
N ILE A 1016 10.90 -24.23 -31.62
CA ILE A 1016 12.18 -24.85 -32.06
C ILE A 1016 13.22 -24.94 -30.94
N THR A 1017 13.23 -24.02 -29.96
CA THR A 1017 14.40 -23.89 -29.06
C THR A 1017 14.13 -23.67 -27.57
N LEU A 1018 12.99 -23.10 -27.16
CA LEU A 1018 12.85 -22.60 -25.79
C LEU A 1018 12.13 -23.54 -24.79
N PRO A 1019 10.91 -24.06 -25.07
CA PRO A 1019 10.22 -24.94 -24.13
C PRO A 1019 10.94 -26.27 -23.83
N PRO A 1020 11.56 -26.97 -24.81
CA PRO A 1020 12.14 -28.29 -24.56
C PRO A 1020 13.41 -28.29 -23.71
N LEU A 1021 14.26 -27.25 -23.79
CA LEU A 1021 15.61 -27.27 -23.18
C LEU A 1021 15.74 -26.43 -21.91
N LEU A 1022 15.04 -25.28 -21.84
CA LEU A 1022 15.22 -24.31 -20.74
C LEU A 1022 14.11 -24.39 -19.69
N PHE A 1023 12.88 -24.71 -20.10
CA PHE A 1023 11.73 -24.79 -19.18
C PHE A 1023 11.87 -25.89 -18.11
N PRO A 1024 12.28 -27.13 -18.42
CA PRO A 1024 12.39 -28.17 -17.40
C PRO A 1024 13.50 -27.87 -16.39
N THR A 1025 14.64 -27.38 -16.87
CA THR A 1025 15.79 -26.98 -16.05
C THR A 1025 15.44 -25.78 -15.17
N TYR A 1026 14.78 -24.76 -15.72
CA TYR A 1026 14.26 -23.62 -14.96
C TYR A 1026 13.28 -24.08 -13.89
N PHE A 1027 12.27 -24.86 -14.27
CA PHE A 1027 11.20 -25.29 -13.38
C PHE A 1027 11.73 -26.14 -12.22
N HIS A 1028 12.68 -27.04 -12.46
CA HIS A 1028 13.37 -27.78 -11.40
C HIS A 1028 14.25 -26.86 -10.53
N CYS A 1029 15.16 -26.08 -11.11
CA CYS A 1029 16.01 -25.18 -10.33
C CYS A 1029 15.19 -24.17 -9.51
N HIS A 1030 14.09 -23.67 -10.07
CA HIS A 1030 13.18 -22.73 -9.44
C HIS A 1030 12.36 -23.38 -8.31
N THR A 1031 11.87 -24.61 -8.50
CA THR A 1031 11.15 -25.34 -7.45
C THR A 1031 12.07 -25.72 -6.28
N PHE A 1032 13.30 -26.14 -6.55
CA PHE A 1032 14.33 -26.34 -5.52
C PHE A 1032 14.71 -25.03 -4.82
N TYR A 1033 14.92 -23.96 -5.59
CA TYR A 1033 15.21 -22.62 -5.06
C TYR A 1033 14.07 -22.12 -4.16
N ILE A 1034 12.81 -22.25 -4.57
CA ILE A 1034 11.67 -21.84 -3.75
C ILE A 1034 11.53 -22.72 -2.51
N ALA A 1035 11.65 -24.04 -2.66
CA ALA A 1035 11.58 -24.95 -1.51
C ALA A 1035 12.65 -24.61 -0.47
N TYR A 1036 13.86 -24.28 -0.90
CA TYR A 1036 14.95 -23.84 -0.04
C TYR A 1036 14.71 -22.44 0.56
N THR A 1037 14.46 -21.43 -0.27
CA THR A 1037 14.32 -20.03 0.17
C THR A 1037 13.08 -19.78 1.03
N LYS A 1038 11.96 -20.46 0.75
CA LYS A 1038 10.75 -20.41 1.57
C LYS A 1038 10.78 -21.39 2.74
N LYS A 1039 11.89 -22.12 2.95
CA LYS A 1039 12.10 -23.06 4.06
C LYS A 1039 11.07 -24.20 4.10
N PHE A 1040 10.63 -24.68 2.94
CA PHE A 1040 9.77 -25.86 2.82
C PHE A 1040 10.60 -27.15 2.97
N TRP A 1041 11.26 -27.31 4.12
CA TRP A 1041 12.20 -28.42 4.37
C TRP A 1041 11.57 -29.80 4.23
N VAL A 1042 10.30 -29.94 4.62
CA VAL A 1042 9.56 -31.18 4.47
C VAL A 1042 9.36 -31.51 2.99
N ASP A 1043 8.92 -30.54 2.18
CA ASP A 1043 8.77 -30.76 0.73
C ASP A 1043 10.11 -31.05 0.06
N LEU A 1044 11.19 -30.37 0.48
CA LEU A 1044 12.53 -30.61 -0.02
C LEU A 1044 13.00 -32.04 0.30
N ALA A 1045 12.82 -32.51 1.55
CA ALA A 1045 13.19 -33.86 1.95
C ALA A 1045 12.43 -34.93 1.16
N TRP A 1046 11.11 -34.80 1.04
CA TRP A 1046 10.29 -35.72 0.24
C TRP A 1046 10.59 -35.63 -1.25
N MET A 1047 10.88 -34.45 -1.79
CA MET A 1047 11.28 -34.30 -3.19
C MET A 1047 12.59 -35.04 -3.50
N LEU A 1048 13.56 -35.03 -2.58
CA LEU A 1048 14.81 -35.79 -2.74
C LEU A 1048 14.57 -37.31 -2.81
N THR A 1049 13.55 -37.82 -2.13
CA THR A 1049 13.20 -39.25 -2.18
C THR A 1049 12.73 -39.70 -3.57
N PHE A 1050 12.11 -38.82 -4.38
CA PHE A 1050 11.82 -39.12 -5.78
C PHE A 1050 13.09 -39.43 -6.55
N TYR A 1051 14.10 -38.55 -6.45
CA TYR A 1051 15.37 -38.73 -7.16
C TYR A 1051 16.10 -39.97 -6.65
N ILE A 1052 16.17 -40.19 -5.33
CA ILE A 1052 16.77 -41.40 -4.75
C ILE A 1052 16.09 -42.66 -5.30
N ARG A 1053 14.76 -42.72 -5.30
CA ARG A 1053 13.99 -43.83 -5.86
C ARG A 1053 14.25 -43.99 -7.35
N PHE A 1054 14.22 -42.90 -8.13
CA PHE A 1054 14.46 -42.93 -9.57
C PHE A 1054 15.86 -43.47 -9.90
N PHE A 1055 16.89 -42.94 -9.24
CA PHE A 1055 18.28 -43.38 -9.41
C PHE A 1055 18.49 -44.82 -8.93
N TYR A 1056 17.82 -45.27 -7.86
CA TYR A 1056 17.90 -46.66 -7.39
C TYR A 1056 17.20 -47.63 -8.36
N THR A 1057 16.00 -47.27 -8.82
CA THR A 1057 15.14 -48.15 -9.63
C THR A 1057 15.64 -48.28 -11.07
N TYR A 1058 16.11 -47.18 -11.68
CA TYR A 1058 16.63 -47.17 -13.05
C TYR A 1058 18.15 -47.24 -13.14
N GLY A 1059 18.90 -46.89 -12.08
CA GLY A 1059 20.36 -46.97 -12.07
C GLY A 1059 20.90 -48.39 -11.96
N SER A 1060 20.07 -49.36 -11.55
CA SER A 1060 20.37 -50.79 -11.68
C SER A 1060 20.23 -51.31 -13.11
N LEU A 1061 19.52 -50.58 -13.98
CA LEU A 1061 19.26 -50.96 -15.38
C LEU A 1061 20.09 -50.17 -16.40
N LEU A 1062 20.49 -48.93 -16.05
CA LEU A 1062 21.05 -47.96 -16.98
C LEU A 1062 22.37 -47.37 -16.44
N GLU A 1063 23.36 -47.21 -17.32
CA GLU A 1063 24.58 -46.45 -17.02
C GLU A 1063 24.26 -44.98 -16.71
N THR A 1064 25.10 -44.32 -15.89
CA THR A 1064 24.92 -42.94 -15.43
C THR A 1064 24.66 -41.94 -16.56
N LYS A 1065 25.31 -42.11 -17.73
CA LYS A 1065 25.09 -41.24 -18.89
C LYS A 1065 23.69 -41.43 -19.48
N THR A 1066 23.27 -42.68 -19.69
CA THR A 1066 21.96 -43.05 -20.22
C THR A 1066 20.83 -42.67 -19.28
N LEU A 1067 21.04 -42.83 -17.98
CA LEU A 1067 20.11 -42.43 -16.92
C LEU A 1067 19.90 -40.91 -16.87
N ASN A 1068 20.97 -40.13 -16.99
CA ASN A 1068 20.89 -38.67 -17.07
C ASN A 1068 20.23 -38.20 -18.37
N SER A 1069 20.45 -38.90 -19.49
CA SER A 1069 19.73 -38.66 -20.74
C SER A 1069 18.24 -38.99 -20.63
N LEU A 1070 17.89 -40.11 -19.99
CA LEU A 1070 16.52 -40.55 -19.75
C LEU A 1070 15.73 -39.49 -18.96
N ILE A 1071 16.25 -39.05 -17.81
CA ILE A 1071 15.56 -38.04 -16.99
C ILE A 1071 15.45 -36.70 -17.72
N SER A 1072 16.49 -36.27 -18.45
CA SER A 1072 16.46 -34.99 -19.17
C SER A 1072 15.44 -35.00 -20.31
N LEU A 1073 15.39 -36.08 -21.07
CA LEU A 1073 14.49 -36.23 -22.22
C LEU A 1073 13.04 -36.42 -21.78
N HIS A 1074 12.80 -37.21 -20.73
CA HIS A 1074 11.49 -37.33 -20.11
C HIS A 1074 10.98 -35.95 -19.63
N ARG A 1075 11.79 -35.19 -18.89
CA ARG A 1075 11.41 -33.87 -18.37
C ARG A 1075 11.14 -32.85 -19.47
N MET A 1076 11.87 -32.94 -20.58
CA MET A 1076 11.62 -32.18 -21.79
C MET A 1076 10.23 -32.49 -22.40
N LEU A 1077 9.91 -33.77 -22.57
CA LEU A 1077 8.63 -34.21 -23.15
C LEU A 1077 7.45 -33.85 -22.23
N GLU A 1078 7.58 -34.11 -20.93
CA GLU A 1078 6.61 -33.76 -19.90
C GLU A 1078 6.30 -32.26 -19.88
N SER A 1079 7.34 -31.43 -19.84
CA SER A 1079 7.20 -29.97 -19.80
C SER A 1079 6.52 -29.44 -21.06
N SER A 1080 6.88 -29.98 -22.22
CA SER A 1080 6.27 -29.58 -23.49
C SER A 1080 4.78 -29.88 -23.51
N TRP A 1081 4.39 -31.10 -23.12
CA TRP A 1081 2.98 -31.50 -23.01
C TRP A 1081 2.23 -30.63 -22.01
N PHE A 1082 2.79 -30.39 -20.82
CA PHE A 1082 2.18 -29.55 -19.79
C PHE A 1082 1.96 -28.10 -20.27
N VAL A 1083 2.95 -27.49 -20.93
CA VAL A 1083 2.84 -26.14 -21.50
C VAL A 1083 1.72 -26.12 -22.54
N TRP A 1084 1.66 -27.11 -23.44
CA TRP A 1084 0.59 -27.17 -24.43
C TRP A 1084 -0.80 -27.21 -23.79
N VAL A 1085 -1.00 -28.05 -22.78
CA VAL A 1085 -2.29 -28.18 -22.08
C VAL A 1085 -2.63 -26.94 -21.27
N SER A 1086 -1.71 -26.41 -20.49
CA SER A 1086 -1.96 -25.23 -19.65
C SER A 1086 -2.16 -23.94 -20.45
N GLN A 1087 -1.49 -23.79 -21.59
CA GLN A 1087 -1.50 -22.52 -22.32
C GLN A 1087 -2.62 -22.40 -23.34
N MET A 1088 -3.14 -23.51 -23.89
CA MET A 1088 -4.16 -23.46 -24.96
C MET A 1088 -5.50 -22.86 -24.50
N ASN A 1089 -5.80 -22.95 -23.20
CA ASN A 1089 -7.03 -22.44 -22.62
C ASN A 1089 -6.91 -21.00 -22.08
N HIS A 1090 -5.69 -20.42 -22.03
CA HIS A 1090 -5.40 -19.14 -21.40
C HIS A 1090 -4.71 -18.12 -22.33
N ILE A 1091 -3.64 -18.49 -23.06
CA ILE A 1091 -2.89 -17.54 -23.93
C ILE A 1091 -3.76 -16.89 -25.03
N PRO A 1092 -4.72 -17.59 -25.64
CA PRO A 1092 -5.62 -16.99 -26.63
C PRO A 1092 -6.61 -15.97 -26.06
N MET A 1093 -6.77 -15.90 -24.74
CA MET A 1093 -7.74 -15.04 -24.06
C MET A 1093 -7.16 -13.64 -23.79
N ASP A 1094 -8.02 -12.67 -23.48
CA ASP A 1094 -7.58 -11.30 -23.22
C ASP A 1094 -6.75 -11.23 -21.93
N ILE A 1095 -5.59 -10.56 -22.01
CA ILE A 1095 -4.67 -10.37 -20.89
C ILE A 1095 -4.61 -8.87 -20.60
N ASP A 1096 -5.16 -8.47 -19.45
CA ASP A 1096 -5.27 -7.06 -19.04
C ASP A 1096 -5.03 -6.90 -17.53
N TYR A 1097 -5.01 -5.65 -17.07
CA TYR A 1097 -5.06 -5.30 -15.65
C TYR A 1097 -6.42 -5.64 -15.05
N ASP A 1098 -6.45 -5.85 -13.72
CA ASP A 1098 -7.69 -6.17 -13.00
C ASP A 1098 -8.76 -5.09 -13.18
N LYS A 1099 -9.90 -5.49 -13.74
CA LYS A 1099 -11.09 -4.64 -13.96
C LYS A 1099 -12.08 -4.68 -12.78
N ASN A 1100 -11.75 -5.40 -11.69
CA ASN A 1100 -12.61 -5.61 -10.53
C ASN A 1100 -14.01 -6.15 -10.89
N LEU A 1101 -14.05 -7.14 -11.79
CA LEU A 1101 -15.28 -7.82 -12.16
C LEU A 1101 -15.70 -8.84 -11.09
N ASP A 1102 -16.94 -9.31 -11.17
CA ASP A 1102 -17.40 -10.43 -10.34
C ASP A 1102 -16.64 -11.73 -10.66
N TRP A 1103 -16.75 -12.72 -9.76
CA TRP A 1103 -16.03 -13.99 -9.86
C TRP A 1103 -16.31 -14.69 -11.19
N MET A 1104 -17.58 -14.87 -11.57
CA MET A 1104 -17.95 -15.60 -12.78
C MET A 1104 -17.43 -14.91 -14.04
N SER A 1105 -17.64 -13.59 -14.15
CA SER A 1105 -17.15 -12.80 -15.28
C SER A 1105 -15.62 -12.83 -15.40
N THR A 1106 -14.90 -12.78 -14.27
CA THR A 1106 -13.43 -12.85 -14.23
C THR A 1106 -12.94 -14.19 -14.79
N GLN A 1107 -13.52 -15.31 -14.35
CA GLN A 1107 -13.10 -16.63 -14.81
C GLN A 1107 -13.43 -16.85 -16.29
N LEU A 1108 -14.61 -16.44 -16.75
CA LEU A 1108 -15.05 -16.61 -18.15
C LEU A 1108 -14.23 -15.79 -19.15
N GLN A 1109 -13.80 -14.57 -18.79
CA GLN A 1109 -12.98 -13.75 -19.68
C GLN A 1109 -11.55 -14.29 -19.84
N ALA A 1110 -11.06 -15.01 -18.84
CA ALA A 1110 -9.68 -15.48 -18.76
C ALA A 1110 -9.48 -16.92 -19.24
N THR A 1111 -10.56 -17.65 -19.53
CA THR A 1111 -10.52 -19.07 -19.87
C THR A 1111 -11.36 -19.38 -21.11
N CYS A 1112 -10.93 -20.37 -21.89
CA CYS A 1112 -11.77 -21.02 -22.90
C CYS A 1112 -11.73 -22.53 -22.74
N ASN A 1113 -12.72 -23.22 -23.28
CA ASN A 1113 -12.77 -24.68 -23.33
C ASN A 1113 -12.27 -25.22 -24.66
N VAL A 1114 -11.91 -26.50 -24.65
CA VAL A 1114 -11.62 -27.30 -25.85
C VAL A 1114 -12.67 -28.41 -25.99
N ASP A 1115 -13.05 -28.72 -27.22
CA ASP A 1115 -14.09 -29.70 -27.53
C ASP A 1115 -13.91 -31.02 -26.75
N GLN A 1116 -15.04 -31.58 -26.30
CA GLN A 1116 -15.05 -32.85 -25.60
C GLN A 1116 -14.78 -34.01 -26.56
N SER A 1117 -13.86 -34.88 -26.19
CA SER A 1117 -13.71 -36.21 -26.79
C SER A 1117 -13.00 -37.13 -25.82
N LEU A 1118 -13.12 -38.45 -25.99
CA LEU A 1118 -12.40 -39.41 -25.17
C LEU A 1118 -10.88 -39.15 -25.16
N PHE A 1119 -10.33 -38.76 -26.31
CA PHE A 1119 -8.93 -38.41 -26.44
C PHE A 1119 -8.60 -37.11 -25.70
N ASN A 1120 -9.36 -36.03 -25.90
CA ASN A 1120 -9.08 -34.74 -25.26
C ASN A 1120 -9.22 -34.84 -23.74
N ASP A 1121 -10.26 -35.53 -23.26
CA ASP A 1121 -10.53 -35.72 -21.84
C ASP A 1121 -9.40 -36.52 -21.16
N TRP A 1122 -8.81 -37.50 -21.86
CA TRP A 1122 -7.63 -38.23 -21.38
C TRP A 1122 -6.32 -37.44 -21.50
N PHE A 1123 -6.07 -36.83 -22.66
CA PHE A 1123 -4.83 -36.12 -23.00
C PHE A 1123 -4.59 -34.90 -22.10
N THR A 1124 -5.65 -34.17 -21.78
CA THR A 1124 -5.64 -32.98 -20.91
C THR A 1124 -5.95 -33.31 -19.45
N GLY A 1125 -6.36 -34.53 -19.13
CA GLY A 1125 -6.88 -34.87 -17.82
C GLY A 1125 -8.15 -34.09 -17.45
N HIS A 1126 -9.05 -33.92 -18.42
CA HIS A 1126 -10.32 -33.16 -18.39
C HIS A 1126 -10.16 -31.63 -18.25
N LEU A 1127 -8.94 -31.09 -18.37
CA LEU A 1127 -8.68 -29.64 -18.37
C LEU A 1127 -9.06 -28.96 -19.69
N ASN A 1128 -9.55 -29.72 -20.68
CA ASN A 1128 -10.32 -29.15 -21.78
C ASN A 1128 -11.59 -28.41 -21.31
N PHE A 1129 -12.04 -28.64 -20.07
CA PHE A 1129 -13.12 -27.88 -19.41
C PHE A 1129 -12.58 -26.80 -18.43
N GLN A 1130 -11.72 -25.91 -18.92
CA GLN A 1130 -11.07 -24.88 -18.10
C GLN A 1130 -12.06 -23.88 -17.48
N ILE A 1131 -13.17 -23.57 -18.15
CA ILE A 1131 -14.23 -22.68 -17.64
C ILE A 1131 -14.84 -23.26 -16.36
N GLU A 1132 -15.36 -24.49 -16.43
CA GLU A 1132 -16.00 -25.15 -15.29
C GLU A 1132 -14.99 -25.43 -14.18
N HIS A 1133 -13.76 -25.76 -14.56
CA HIS A 1133 -12.66 -25.93 -13.64
C HIS A 1133 -12.40 -24.65 -12.82
N HIS A 1134 -12.31 -23.49 -13.45
CA HIS A 1134 -12.07 -22.21 -12.76
C HIS A 1134 -13.28 -21.73 -11.95
N LEU A 1135 -14.51 -22.00 -12.42
CA LEU A 1135 -15.72 -21.65 -11.67
C LEU A 1135 -15.90 -22.53 -10.42
N PHE A 1136 -15.52 -23.80 -10.52
CA PHE A 1136 -15.70 -24.82 -9.47
C PHE A 1136 -14.42 -25.65 -9.26
N PRO A 1137 -13.33 -25.06 -8.76
CA PRO A 1137 -12.01 -25.71 -8.72
C PRO A 1137 -11.99 -27.02 -7.93
N SER A 1138 -12.83 -27.14 -6.89
CA SER A 1138 -12.92 -28.35 -6.07
C SER A 1138 -13.84 -29.45 -6.62
N MET A 1139 -14.46 -29.23 -7.78
CA MET A 1139 -15.29 -30.25 -8.43
C MET A 1139 -14.41 -31.38 -8.99
N PRO A 1140 -14.77 -32.65 -8.75
CA PRO A 1140 -14.10 -33.78 -9.40
C PRO A 1140 -14.20 -33.69 -10.93
N ARG A 1141 -13.05 -33.79 -11.60
CA ARG A 1141 -12.90 -33.52 -13.03
C ARG A 1141 -13.82 -34.29 -13.98
N HIS A 1142 -14.24 -35.50 -13.60
CA HIS A 1142 -15.19 -36.32 -14.40
C HIS A 1142 -16.62 -35.77 -14.44
N ASN A 1143 -16.92 -34.71 -13.68
CA ASN A 1143 -18.21 -34.04 -13.66
C ASN A 1143 -18.25 -32.73 -14.46
N TYR A 1144 -17.12 -32.21 -14.94
CA TYR A 1144 -17.09 -30.92 -15.65
C TYR A 1144 -18.04 -30.89 -16.86
N TRP A 1145 -18.00 -31.91 -17.71
CA TRP A 1145 -18.88 -32.03 -18.88
C TRP A 1145 -20.38 -32.07 -18.54
N LYS A 1146 -20.75 -32.50 -17.32
CA LYS A 1146 -22.15 -32.50 -16.86
C LYS A 1146 -22.62 -31.09 -16.48
N VAL A 1147 -21.69 -30.23 -16.07
CA VAL A 1147 -21.96 -28.87 -15.61
C VAL A 1147 -21.85 -27.86 -16.75
N ALA A 1148 -21.01 -28.14 -17.75
CA ALA A 1148 -20.81 -27.26 -18.91
C ALA A 1148 -22.11 -26.81 -19.60
N PRO A 1149 -23.14 -27.66 -19.83
CA PRO A 1149 -24.41 -27.21 -20.39
C PRO A 1149 -25.15 -26.19 -19.52
N LEU A 1150 -25.07 -26.33 -18.19
CA LEU A 1150 -25.71 -25.42 -17.24
C LEU A 1150 -25.00 -24.05 -17.23
N VAL A 1151 -23.66 -24.05 -17.25
CA VAL A 1151 -22.86 -22.83 -17.35
C VAL A 1151 -23.13 -22.12 -18.68
N LYS A 1152 -23.17 -22.88 -19.80
CA LYS A 1152 -23.51 -22.35 -21.12
C LYS A 1152 -24.91 -21.73 -21.15
N SER A 1153 -25.89 -22.37 -20.52
CA SER A 1153 -27.25 -21.82 -20.37
C SER A 1153 -27.28 -20.53 -19.57
N LEU A 1154 -26.50 -20.45 -18.49
CA LEU A 1154 -26.39 -19.24 -17.68
C LEU A 1154 -25.71 -18.09 -18.44
N CYS A 1155 -24.63 -18.40 -19.19
CA CYS A 1155 -23.98 -17.45 -20.09
C CYS A 1155 -24.96 -16.90 -21.13
N ALA A 1156 -25.76 -17.78 -21.77
CA ALA A 1156 -26.78 -17.38 -22.74
C ALA A 1156 -27.85 -16.46 -22.11
N LYS A 1157 -28.31 -16.76 -20.88
CA LYS A 1157 -29.30 -15.94 -20.15
C LYS A 1157 -28.81 -14.50 -19.94
N HIS A 1158 -27.51 -14.30 -19.70
CA HIS A 1158 -26.92 -12.99 -19.40
C HIS A 1158 -26.19 -12.33 -20.58
N GLY A 1159 -26.29 -12.91 -21.79
CA GLY A 1159 -25.60 -12.42 -22.98
C GLY A 1159 -24.08 -12.45 -22.87
N ILE A 1160 -23.52 -13.41 -22.13
CA ILE A 1160 -22.08 -13.63 -21.98
C ILE A 1160 -21.66 -14.71 -22.97
N GLU A 1161 -20.56 -14.49 -23.69
CA GLU A 1161 -20.04 -15.47 -24.64
C GLU A 1161 -19.38 -16.65 -23.90
N TYR A 1162 -19.78 -17.87 -24.25
CA TYR A 1162 -19.14 -19.11 -23.76
C TYR A 1162 -18.12 -19.59 -24.81
N GLN A 1163 -16.83 -19.50 -24.48
CA GLN A 1163 -15.73 -19.79 -25.41
C GLN A 1163 -15.39 -21.28 -25.43
N CYS A 1164 -15.55 -21.95 -26.57
CA CYS A 1164 -15.15 -23.36 -26.76
C CYS A 1164 -14.62 -23.57 -28.18
N LYS A 1165 -13.49 -24.26 -28.34
CA LYS A 1165 -12.75 -24.38 -29.60
C LYS A 1165 -12.27 -25.81 -29.90
N PRO A 1166 -12.08 -26.18 -31.17
CA PRO A 1166 -11.39 -27.43 -31.51
C PRO A 1166 -9.92 -27.42 -31.06
N LEU A 1167 -9.38 -28.59 -30.71
CA LEU A 1167 -8.02 -28.74 -30.18
C LEU A 1167 -6.93 -28.11 -31.06
N LEU A 1168 -6.97 -28.38 -32.37
CA LEU A 1168 -5.97 -27.85 -33.31
C LEU A 1168 -6.08 -26.33 -33.48
N THR A 1169 -7.30 -25.79 -33.43
CA THR A 1169 -7.55 -24.34 -33.46
C THR A 1169 -7.01 -23.68 -32.20
N ALA A 1170 -7.23 -24.27 -31.02
CA ALA A 1170 -6.69 -23.77 -29.77
C ALA A 1170 -5.15 -23.72 -29.80
N PHE A 1171 -4.49 -24.73 -30.38
CA PHE A 1171 -3.03 -24.69 -30.59
C PHE A 1171 -2.57 -23.61 -31.58
N ALA A 1172 -3.27 -23.44 -32.70
CA ALA A 1172 -2.97 -22.40 -33.68
C ALA A 1172 -3.12 -20.99 -33.08
N ASP A 1173 -4.12 -20.78 -32.24
CA ASP A 1173 -4.40 -19.50 -31.59
C ASP A 1173 -3.27 -19.05 -30.64
N ILE A 1174 -2.57 -19.99 -29.99
CA ILE A 1174 -1.36 -19.67 -29.20
C ILE A 1174 -0.31 -18.99 -30.09
N VAL A 1175 -0.05 -19.57 -31.26
CA VAL A 1175 0.94 -19.06 -32.22
C VAL A 1175 0.55 -17.69 -32.75
N HIS A 1176 -0.73 -17.54 -33.12
CA HIS A 1176 -1.27 -16.28 -33.60
C HIS A 1176 -1.20 -15.19 -32.53
N SER A 1177 -1.56 -15.51 -31.29
CA SER A 1177 -1.48 -14.58 -30.15
C SER A 1177 -0.04 -14.10 -29.90
N LEU A 1178 0.94 -15.01 -29.94
CA LEU A 1178 2.36 -14.69 -29.82
C LEU A 1178 2.89 -13.85 -30.99
N LYS A 1179 2.45 -14.15 -32.21
CA LYS A 1179 2.81 -13.38 -33.41
C LYS A 1179 2.26 -11.96 -33.32
N SER A 1180 0.96 -11.81 -33.06
CA SER A 1180 0.29 -10.52 -32.91
C SER A 1180 0.89 -9.68 -31.79
N SER A 1181 1.18 -10.30 -30.63
CA SER A 1181 1.84 -9.61 -29.51
C SER A 1181 3.26 -9.14 -29.87
N GLY A 1182 4.00 -9.93 -30.66
CA GLY A 1182 5.33 -9.55 -31.14
C GLY A 1182 5.30 -8.41 -32.16
N GLU A 1183 4.30 -8.38 -33.03
CA GLU A 1183 4.04 -7.30 -33.99
C GLU A 1183 3.66 -6.01 -33.28
N LEU A 1184 2.74 -6.06 -32.32
CA LEU A 1184 2.35 -4.90 -31.49
C LEU A 1184 3.52 -4.33 -30.69
N TRP A 1185 4.36 -5.19 -30.12
CA TRP A 1185 5.58 -4.75 -29.46
C TRP A 1185 6.51 -4.02 -30.43
N HIS A 1186 6.68 -4.59 -31.63
CA HIS A 1186 7.57 -4.03 -32.65
C HIS A 1186 7.07 -2.68 -33.18
N ASP A 1187 5.77 -2.57 -33.42
CA ASP A 1187 5.12 -1.33 -33.84
C ASP A 1187 5.27 -0.23 -32.77
N ALA A 1188 4.93 -0.53 -31.51
CA ALA A 1188 5.12 0.39 -30.39
C ALA A 1188 6.60 0.78 -30.18
N TYR A 1189 7.52 -0.16 -30.39
CA TYR A 1189 8.96 0.10 -30.34
C TYR A 1189 9.40 1.14 -31.39
N LEU A 1190 8.83 1.07 -32.60
CA LEU A 1190 9.18 1.95 -33.72
C LEU A 1190 8.47 3.31 -33.67
N HIS A 1191 7.20 3.37 -33.23
CA HIS A 1191 6.31 4.49 -33.53
C HIS A 1191 5.79 5.32 -32.34
N LYS A 1192 6.15 4.98 -31.09
CA LYS A 1192 5.61 5.50 -29.81
C LYS A 1192 4.17 5.09 -29.52
#